data_AF-A0A2H5MXH9-F1
#
_entry.id   AF-A0A2H5MXH9-F1
#
_cell.length_a   1.000
_cell.length_b   1.000
_cell.length_c   1.000
_cell.angle_alpha   90.00
_cell.angle_beta   90.00
_cell.angle_gamma   90.00
#
_symmetry.space_group_name_H-M   'P 1'
#
loop_
_entity.id
_entity.type
_entity.pdbx_description
1 polymer ?
#
loop_
_entity_poly.entity_id
_entity_poly.type
_entity_poly.pdbx_seq_one_letter_code
_entity_poly.pdbx_strand_id
1 'polypeptide(L)'
;MGIRSPYLLEYLPEDQCCSCCSPETRHVSLLCKHVEKPALSVVENSKKLRTFLVPSFGEHLKDFGRALDKIFHQLKYLRLLDLSSSTLTVLPDSVEELKLLRYLDLSRTEIKVLPNSICNLYNLQTLKLIGCIWIMELPKDLANLVKLRNLELEEMFWFKCSTLPAGIGKLTNLHNLHVFRVGSKSGYRIEELKELPYLTGKLHISKLENAVNGGEAKLSEKESLHKLVFEWSNNRDSSPQSQDVSGDEERLLEDLQPHPNLEELQIFNYFGNSLPQWMRDGRLQNLVSLTLKGCTNCRILSLGQLSSLRVLNIKGMLQLEKWPNDEDCRFLGRLKISNCPRLNELPECMPNLRVMKIKKCCSLKALPVTPFLQFLILVDNLELENWNERCLRVIPTSDNGQGQHLLLHSFQTLLEMRAINCPKLRGLPQIFAPQKLEISGCDLLSALPNSEFSQRLQLLALEGCPDGTLVRAIPETRSLNFMILSKISNLDSFPRWPNLLGLKALYIRDCKDLVSLSGEGALQSLTSLNLLSIRGCPKLETLPDEGLPTSLKCLIIVSCSSLKSLGPRGTLKSLNSLKDFYIEDCPLLQSFPEDGLPENLQHLVIQNCPLLTQQCRDGEAEGPEWPKIKDIPDLEIDFICNRSPIMPEKKKASWYRPLVGRGGLKGRKQMEQGEPSGLAGCKLIFDWVTQVLEQRNRQNYMRLLSMLQAALLNNNPFEELQFYTFMLWCVV
;
A
#
# COMPACT_ATOMS: atom_id res chain seq x y z
N MET A 1 -22.73 4.97 62.11
CA MET A 1 -21.76 5.85 61.41
C MET A 1 -20.73 4.97 60.70
N GLY A 2 -21.00 4.57 59.46
CA GLY A 2 -20.02 3.86 58.63
C GLY A 2 -19.25 4.86 57.79
N ILE A 3 -17.93 4.94 57.98
CA ILE A 3 -17.04 5.84 57.24
C ILE A 3 -17.05 5.39 55.77
N ARG A 4 -17.86 6.05 54.93
CA ARG A 4 -17.77 5.91 53.47
C ARG A 4 -16.47 6.53 53.02
N SER A 5 -15.56 5.71 52.51
CA SER A 5 -14.29 6.15 51.91
C SER A 5 -14.56 7.19 50.81
N PRO A 6 -13.88 8.36 50.81
CA PRO A 6 -14.07 9.43 49.81
C PRO A 6 -13.51 9.09 48.41
N TYR A 7 -13.14 7.83 48.19
CA TYR A 7 -12.44 7.31 47.01
C TYR A 7 -13.31 6.37 46.16
N LEU A 8 -14.63 6.42 46.27
CA LEU A 8 -15.50 5.56 45.47
C LEU A 8 -15.43 5.97 43.99
N LEU A 9 -14.91 5.08 43.15
CA LEU A 9 -15.08 5.11 41.70
C LEU A 9 -16.41 4.41 41.43
N GLU A 10 -17.49 5.18 41.35
CA GLU A 10 -18.83 4.62 41.17
C GLU A 10 -19.05 4.20 39.72
N TYR A 11 -19.27 2.90 39.55
CA TYR A 11 -19.72 2.29 38.30
C TYR A 11 -21.24 2.45 38.21
N LEU A 12 -21.74 3.17 37.20
CA LEU A 12 -23.16 3.46 37.05
C LEU A 12 -23.69 2.88 35.73
N PRO A 13 -24.43 1.76 35.78
CA PRO A 13 -25.31 1.34 34.67
C PRO A 13 -26.41 2.38 34.45
N GLU A 14 -26.97 2.43 33.23
CA GLU A 14 -27.97 3.43 32.79
C GLU A 14 -29.13 3.62 33.78
N ASP A 15 -29.54 2.57 34.48
CA ASP A 15 -30.72 2.57 35.36
C ASP A 15 -30.46 3.02 36.82
N GLN A 16 -29.19 3.24 37.22
CA GLN A 16 -28.82 3.55 38.63
C GLN A 16 -28.15 4.92 38.82
N CYS A 17 -28.05 5.74 37.76
CA CYS A 17 -27.25 6.97 37.81
C CYS A 17 -27.82 8.10 38.70
N CYS A 18 -29.08 8.02 39.10
CA CYS A 18 -29.75 9.04 39.91
C CYS A 18 -29.58 8.88 41.43
N SER A 19 -29.13 7.72 41.94
CA SER A 19 -29.13 7.42 43.39
C SER A 19 -27.77 7.33 44.07
N CYS A 20 -26.66 7.38 43.31
CA CYS A 20 -25.33 7.05 43.86
C CYS A 20 -24.46 8.29 44.18
N CYS A 21 -24.60 9.37 43.41
CA CYS A 21 -23.75 10.55 43.58
C CYS A 21 -24.06 11.32 44.88
N SER A 22 -23.02 11.58 45.68
CA SER A 22 -23.10 12.37 46.91
C SER A 22 -22.29 13.68 46.78
N PRO A 23 -22.56 14.70 47.62
CA PRO A 23 -21.78 15.94 47.62
C PRO A 23 -20.26 15.75 47.85
N GLU A 24 -19.83 14.62 48.41
CA GLU A 24 -18.41 14.31 48.62
C GLU A 24 -17.78 13.49 47.50
N THR A 25 -18.56 13.02 46.51
CA THR A 25 -18.05 12.24 45.38
C THR A 25 -17.03 13.04 44.58
N ARG A 26 -15.84 12.45 44.38
CA ARG A 26 -14.69 13.10 43.71
C ARG A 26 -14.36 12.51 42.35
N HIS A 27 -14.76 11.27 42.09
CA HIS A 27 -14.40 10.55 40.88
C HIS A 27 -15.62 9.80 40.36
N VAL A 28 -15.99 10.05 39.11
CA VAL A 28 -17.11 9.39 38.45
C VAL A 28 -16.64 8.85 37.11
N SER A 29 -17.06 7.62 36.79
CA SER A 29 -16.86 7.00 35.48
C SER A 29 -18.19 6.48 34.97
N LEU A 30 -18.68 7.00 33.84
CA LEU A 30 -19.95 6.58 33.24
C LEU A 30 -19.73 5.61 32.09
N LEU A 31 -20.31 4.41 32.19
CA LEU A 31 -20.38 3.42 31.11
C LEU A 31 -21.82 3.33 30.62
N CYS A 32 -22.24 4.29 29.81
CA CYS A 32 -23.59 4.31 29.22
C CYS A 32 -23.53 4.84 27.80
N LYS A 33 -24.53 4.45 26.98
CA LYS A 33 -24.66 4.97 25.62
C LYS A 33 -25.28 6.37 25.63
N HIS A 34 -26.22 6.62 26.54
CA HIS A 34 -26.93 7.89 26.68
C HIS A 34 -26.40 8.71 27.87
N VAL A 35 -25.46 9.63 27.61
CA VAL A 35 -24.68 10.28 28.68
C VAL A 35 -25.31 11.58 29.24
N GLU A 36 -26.20 12.26 28.52
CA GLU A 36 -26.76 13.56 28.95
C GLU A 36 -27.46 13.50 30.32
N LYS A 37 -28.46 12.61 30.50
CA LYS A 37 -29.21 12.51 31.77
C LYS A 37 -28.32 12.09 32.95
N PRO A 38 -27.50 11.03 32.84
CA PRO A 38 -26.46 10.70 33.82
C PRO A 38 -25.57 11.89 34.20
N ALA A 39 -25.06 12.61 33.20
CA ALA A 39 -24.17 13.74 33.42
C ALA A 39 -24.87 14.89 34.17
N LEU A 40 -26.14 15.20 33.86
CA LEU A 40 -26.92 16.19 34.59
C LEU A 40 -27.07 15.83 36.08
N SER A 41 -27.39 14.56 36.36
CA SER A 41 -27.47 14.04 37.74
C SER A 41 -26.14 14.20 38.49
N VAL A 42 -25.02 13.89 37.83
CA VAL A 42 -23.68 14.06 38.42
C VAL A 42 -23.40 15.52 38.74
N VAL A 43 -23.72 16.44 37.82
CA VAL A 43 -23.48 17.88 38.02
C VAL A 43 -24.29 18.43 39.20
N GLU A 44 -25.54 17.99 39.35
CA GLU A 44 -26.44 18.46 40.42
C GLU A 44 -26.00 17.97 41.81
N ASN A 45 -25.48 16.74 41.90
CA ASN A 45 -25.17 16.10 43.17
C ASN A 45 -23.70 16.22 43.61
N SER A 46 -22.75 16.39 42.67
CA SER A 46 -21.31 16.23 42.92
C SER A 46 -20.48 17.48 42.57
N LYS A 47 -20.80 18.65 43.13
CA LYS A 47 -20.10 19.93 42.83
C LYS A 47 -18.58 19.93 43.08
N LYS A 48 -18.11 18.95 43.86
CA LYS A 48 -16.75 18.76 44.35
C LYS A 48 -15.92 17.78 43.50
N LEU A 49 -16.46 17.36 42.34
CA LEU A 49 -15.89 16.37 41.42
C LEU A 49 -14.54 16.81 40.86
N ARG A 50 -13.61 15.86 40.78
CA ARG A 50 -12.24 16.04 40.25
C ARG A 50 -11.97 15.23 38.99
N THR A 51 -12.65 14.11 38.82
CA THR A 51 -12.51 13.24 37.66
C THR A 51 -13.87 12.92 37.12
N PHE A 52 -14.07 13.19 35.83
CA PHE A 52 -15.24 12.75 35.10
C PHE A 52 -14.77 11.99 33.85
N LEU A 53 -14.89 10.67 33.92
CA LEU A 53 -14.54 9.73 32.87
C LEU A 53 -15.82 9.22 32.21
N VAL A 54 -15.78 9.07 30.89
CA VAL A 54 -16.88 8.48 30.15
C VAL A 54 -16.26 7.56 29.11
N PRO A 55 -15.65 6.43 29.50
CA PRO A 55 -14.94 5.57 28.55
C PRO A 55 -15.90 4.97 27.51
N SER A 56 -15.47 4.92 26.24
CA SER A 56 -16.28 4.33 25.15
C SER A 56 -15.95 2.85 24.93
N PHE A 57 -16.99 2.02 24.81
CA PHE A 57 -16.90 0.62 24.38
C PHE A 57 -17.79 0.45 23.14
N GLY A 58 -17.20 0.49 21.94
CA GLY A 58 -17.91 0.32 20.65
C GLY A 58 -17.92 1.57 19.76
N GLU A 59 -18.74 1.53 18.70
CA GLU A 59 -18.80 2.55 17.62
C GLU A 59 -19.81 3.69 17.86
N HIS A 60 -20.53 3.70 18.98
CA HIS A 60 -21.58 4.71 19.22
C HIS A 60 -20.98 6.04 19.73
N LEU A 61 -21.42 7.15 19.14
CA LEU A 61 -21.09 8.51 19.60
C LEU A 61 -21.97 8.92 20.79
N LYS A 62 -21.36 9.58 21.78
CA LYS A 62 -22.02 10.10 22.98
C LYS A 62 -22.56 11.50 22.74
N ASP A 63 -23.76 11.77 23.24
CA ASP A 63 -24.34 13.12 23.24
C ASP A 63 -24.48 13.66 24.68
N PHE A 64 -23.76 14.74 24.97
CA PHE A 64 -23.81 15.43 26.26
C PHE A 64 -24.91 16.49 26.33
N GLY A 65 -25.53 16.88 25.21
CA GLY A 65 -26.61 17.86 25.15
C GLY A 65 -26.41 19.08 26.05
N ARG A 66 -27.39 19.38 26.90
CA ARG A 66 -27.36 20.49 27.86
C ARG A 66 -26.44 20.26 29.05
N ALA A 67 -26.02 19.01 29.29
CA ALA A 67 -25.14 18.69 30.41
C ALA A 67 -23.75 19.33 30.27
N LEU A 68 -23.25 19.45 29.03
CA LEU A 68 -21.91 19.96 28.75
C LEU A 68 -21.69 21.37 29.31
N ASP A 69 -22.65 22.27 29.09
CA ASP A 69 -22.61 23.64 29.56
C ASP A 69 -22.63 23.71 31.11
N LYS A 70 -23.51 22.91 31.74
CA LYS A 70 -23.55 22.80 33.21
C LYS A 70 -22.25 22.23 33.78
N ILE A 71 -21.61 21.25 33.12
CA ILE A 71 -20.33 20.69 33.53
C ILE A 71 -19.28 21.80 33.63
N PHE A 72 -19.13 22.63 32.58
CA PHE A 72 -18.16 23.71 32.55
C PHE A 72 -18.44 24.78 33.61
N HIS A 73 -19.70 25.18 33.76
CA HIS A 73 -20.07 26.24 34.70
C HIS A 73 -20.09 25.81 36.18
N GLN A 74 -20.36 24.54 36.51
CA GLN A 74 -20.57 24.14 37.90
C GLN A 74 -19.42 23.30 38.49
N LEU A 75 -18.70 22.50 37.68
CA LEU A 75 -17.72 21.54 38.19
C LEU A 75 -16.29 22.10 38.25
N LYS A 76 -16.10 23.20 39.00
CA LYS A 76 -14.84 23.96 39.08
C LYS A 76 -13.64 23.20 39.66
N TYR A 77 -13.89 22.06 40.31
CA TYR A 77 -12.84 21.21 40.90
C TYR A 77 -12.28 20.17 39.93
N LEU A 78 -12.81 20.09 38.69
CA LEU A 78 -12.38 19.12 37.69
C LEU A 78 -10.90 19.26 37.35
N ARG A 79 -10.24 18.11 37.30
CA ARG A 79 -8.83 17.92 36.91
C ARG A 79 -8.71 17.00 35.69
N LEU A 80 -9.64 16.07 35.53
CA LEU A 80 -9.69 15.14 34.41
C LEU A 80 -11.11 15.15 33.84
N LEU A 81 -11.22 15.47 32.56
CA LEU A 81 -12.47 15.42 31.81
C LEU A 81 -12.29 14.62 30.52
N ASP A 82 -13.13 13.61 30.33
CA ASP A 82 -13.23 12.81 29.12
C ASP A 82 -14.51 13.15 28.36
N LEU A 83 -14.35 13.69 27.16
CA LEU A 83 -15.42 13.97 26.19
C LEU A 83 -15.21 13.17 24.89
N SER A 84 -14.35 12.15 24.93
CA SER A 84 -13.99 11.36 23.76
C SER A 84 -15.19 10.59 23.18
N SER A 85 -15.13 10.29 21.89
CA SER A 85 -16.20 9.58 21.16
C SER A 85 -17.57 10.24 21.34
N SER A 86 -17.63 11.57 21.24
CA SER A 86 -18.88 12.34 21.34
C SER A 86 -19.25 13.03 20.03
N THR A 87 -20.52 13.41 19.90
CA THR A 87 -21.07 14.18 18.76
C THR A 87 -20.63 15.66 18.75
N LEU A 88 -19.66 16.03 19.60
CA LEU A 88 -19.22 17.40 19.78
C LEU A 88 -18.57 17.95 18.49
N THR A 89 -19.16 18.98 17.89
CA THR A 89 -18.63 19.65 16.69
C THR A 89 -17.83 20.93 17.00
N VAL A 90 -18.10 21.55 18.15
CA VAL A 90 -17.46 22.76 18.66
C VAL A 90 -17.34 22.62 20.16
N LEU A 91 -16.17 22.90 20.74
CA LEU A 91 -15.99 23.00 22.17
C LEU A 91 -16.40 24.42 22.63
N PRO A 92 -17.36 24.58 23.56
CA PRO A 92 -17.77 25.89 24.08
C PRO A 92 -16.64 26.69 24.73
N ASP A 93 -16.70 28.03 24.63
CA ASP A 93 -15.71 28.93 25.24
C ASP A 93 -15.67 28.79 26.77
N SER A 94 -16.79 28.43 27.41
CA SER A 94 -16.90 28.23 28.87
C SER A 94 -15.99 27.12 29.42
N VAL A 95 -15.36 26.31 28.57
CA VAL A 95 -14.32 25.37 28.99
C VAL A 95 -13.22 26.06 29.80
N GLU A 96 -12.93 27.34 29.52
CA GLU A 96 -11.90 28.11 30.23
C GLU A 96 -12.14 28.24 31.73
N GLU A 97 -13.38 28.05 32.19
CA GLU A 97 -13.72 28.18 33.59
C GLU A 97 -13.23 26.99 34.43
N LEU A 98 -12.82 25.88 33.79
CA LEU A 98 -12.25 24.70 34.44
C LEU A 98 -10.76 24.90 34.78
N LYS A 99 -10.42 25.93 35.57
CA LYS A 99 -9.03 26.35 35.85
C LYS A 99 -8.10 25.29 36.46
N LEU A 100 -8.67 24.25 37.08
CA LEU A 100 -7.92 23.14 37.69
C LEU A 100 -7.68 21.96 36.73
N LEU A 101 -8.21 22.03 35.50
CA LEU A 101 -8.13 20.95 34.53
C LEU A 101 -6.67 20.67 34.15
N ARG A 102 -6.32 19.38 34.11
CA ARG A 102 -5.00 18.84 33.77
C ARG A 102 -5.06 17.88 32.59
N TYR A 103 -6.19 17.23 32.39
CA TYR A 103 -6.39 16.28 31.31
C TYR A 103 -7.74 16.54 30.65
N LEU A 104 -7.70 16.69 29.32
CA LEU A 104 -8.87 16.82 28.49
C LEU A 104 -8.76 15.87 27.30
N ASP A 105 -9.72 14.96 27.17
CA ASP A 105 -9.82 14.05 26.04
C ASP A 105 -10.98 14.44 25.13
N LEU A 106 -10.66 14.81 23.89
CA LEU A 106 -11.61 15.14 22.82
C LEU A 106 -11.46 14.14 21.66
N SER A 107 -10.79 13.01 21.88
CA SER A 107 -10.49 12.05 20.81
C SER A 107 -11.77 11.50 20.17
N ARG A 108 -11.75 11.23 18.88
CA ARG A 108 -12.88 10.67 18.10
C ARG A 108 -14.14 11.53 18.20
N THR A 109 -13.98 12.84 18.25
CA THR A 109 -15.09 13.80 18.16
C THR A 109 -15.17 14.40 16.75
N GLU A 110 -16.26 15.10 16.46
CA GLU A 110 -16.45 15.81 15.18
C GLU A 110 -15.96 17.27 15.24
N ILE A 111 -15.10 17.61 16.21
CA ILE A 111 -14.60 18.97 16.40
C ILE A 111 -13.87 19.46 15.15
N LYS A 112 -14.26 20.65 14.70
CA LYS A 112 -13.65 21.34 13.55
C LYS A 112 -12.63 22.38 13.98
N VAL A 113 -12.90 23.10 15.07
CA VAL A 113 -12.08 24.19 15.60
C VAL A 113 -12.11 24.12 17.13
N LEU A 114 -10.95 24.33 17.76
CA LEU A 114 -10.86 24.51 19.21
C LEU A 114 -10.98 26.01 19.54
N PRO A 115 -11.77 26.39 20.56
CA PRO A 115 -11.86 27.78 21.02
C PRO A 115 -10.51 28.25 21.55
N ASN A 116 -10.15 29.53 21.36
CA ASN A 116 -8.94 30.09 21.98
C ASN A 116 -9.02 30.10 23.52
N SER A 117 -10.22 30.06 24.10
CA SER A 117 -10.41 30.03 25.55
C SER A 117 -9.80 28.77 26.19
N ILE A 118 -9.60 27.68 25.44
CA ILE A 118 -8.88 26.49 25.91
C ILE A 118 -7.46 26.83 26.38
N CYS A 119 -6.84 27.87 25.81
CA CYS A 119 -5.51 28.36 26.16
C CYS A 119 -5.45 29.05 27.52
N ASN A 120 -6.60 29.30 28.17
CA ASN A 120 -6.69 29.82 29.53
C ASN A 120 -6.70 28.70 30.59
N LEU A 121 -6.53 27.44 30.18
CA LEU A 121 -6.36 26.27 31.04
C LEU A 121 -4.89 26.07 31.40
N TYR A 122 -4.28 27.02 32.12
CA TYR A 122 -2.83 27.02 32.41
C TYR A 122 -2.31 25.80 33.20
N ASN A 123 -3.19 24.96 33.73
CA ASN A 123 -2.84 23.71 34.41
C ASN A 123 -2.93 22.47 33.51
N LEU A 124 -3.33 22.61 32.24
CA LEU A 124 -3.50 21.50 31.32
C LEU A 124 -2.14 20.84 31.04
N GLN A 125 -2.10 19.52 31.19
CA GLN A 125 -0.93 18.66 31.01
C GLN A 125 -1.11 17.73 29.82
N THR A 126 -2.34 17.29 29.55
CA THR A 126 -2.65 16.42 28.41
C THR A 126 -3.89 16.95 27.69
N LEU A 127 -3.76 17.13 26.38
CA LEU A 127 -4.84 17.40 25.45
C LEU A 127 -4.83 16.31 24.36
N LYS A 128 -5.91 15.52 24.28
CA LYS A 128 -6.03 14.48 23.25
C LYS A 128 -7.06 14.84 22.19
N LEU A 129 -6.66 14.67 20.93
CA LEU A 129 -7.41 15.00 19.72
C LEU A 129 -7.27 13.86 18.67
N ILE A 130 -6.89 12.66 19.10
CA ILE A 130 -6.73 11.48 18.23
C ILE A 130 -8.09 11.15 17.59
N GLY A 131 -8.13 10.77 16.32
CA GLY A 131 -9.38 10.52 15.60
C GLY A 131 -10.24 11.76 15.29
N CYS A 132 -9.80 12.99 15.59
CA CYS A 132 -10.50 14.21 15.17
C CYS A 132 -10.18 14.53 13.70
N ILE A 133 -10.92 13.94 12.76
CA ILE A 133 -10.57 14.00 11.32
C ILE A 133 -10.77 15.38 10.66
N TRP A 134 -11.55 16.27 11.31
CA TRP A 134 -11.95 17.57 10.78
C TRP A 134 -11.18 18.76 11.35
N ILE A 135 -10.36 18.55 12.39
CA ILE A 135 -9.53 19.63 12.94
C ILE A 135 -8.39 19.95 11.97
N MET A 136 -8.24 21.23 11.65
CA MET A 136 -7.28 21.72 10.64
C MET A 136 -6.29 22.74 11.21
N GLU A 137 -6.60 23.33 12.36
CA GLU A 137 -5.80 24.35 13.02
C GLU A 137 -5.84 24.18 14.54
N LEU A 138 -4.79 24.68 15.19
CA LEU A 138 -4.69 24.77 16.65
C LEU A 138 -4.94 26.22 17.08
N PRO A 139 -5.43 26.44 18.32
CA PRO A 139 -5.73 27.79 18.81
C PRO A 139 -4.46 28.65 18.85
N LYS A 140 -4.61 29.95 18.54
CA LYS A 140 -3.48 30.88 18.31
C LYS A 140 -2.60 31.05 19.56
N ASP A 141 -3.22 30.95 20.73
CA ASP A 141 -2.59 31.20 22.03
C ASP A 141 -2.14 29.90 22.73
N LEU A 142 -2.01 28.78 21.99
CA LEU A 142 -1.67 27.46 22.55
C LEU A 142 -0.40 27.49 23.41
N ALA A 143 0.56 28.36 23.06
CA ALA A 143 1.80 28.59 23.79
C ALA A 143 1.60 29.02 25.27
N ASN A 144 0.39 29.43 25.66
CA ASN A 144 0.05 29.75 27.05
C ASN A 144 -0.08 28.51 27.94
N LEU A 145 -0.23 27.31 27.36
CA LEU A 145 -0.37 26.06 28.10
C LEU A 145 0.99 25.53 28.58
N VAL A 146 1.76 26.32 29.32
CA VAL A 146 3.17 26.04 29.70
C VAL A 146 3.39 24.74 30.50
N LYS A 147 2.34 24.15 31.08
CA LYS A 147 2.38 22.85 31.77
C LYS A 147 2.03 21.67 30.87
N LEU A 148 1.71 21.92 29.60
CA LEU A 148 1.34 20.90 28.63
C LEU A 148 2.53 19.98 28.39
N ARG A 149 2.28 18.68 28.54
CA ARG A 149 3.24 17.59 28.33
C ARG A 149 2.88 16.80 27.09
N ASN A 150 1.58 16.58 26.89
CA ASN A 150 1.08 15.74 25.82
C ASN A 150 0.05 16.49 24.98
N LEU A 151 0.36 16.71 23.70
CA LEU A 151 -0.56 17.17 22.67
C LEU A 151 -0.74 16.05 21.64
N GLU A 152 -1.71 15.17 21.88
CA GLU A 152 -1.92 13.98 21.05
C GLU A 152 -2.85 14.29 19.88
N LEU A 153 -2.33 14.20 18.66
CA LEU A 153 -3.02 14.46 17.39
C LEU A 153 -2.73 13.31 16.42
N GLU A 154 -3.67 13.05 15.50
CA GLU A 154 -3.45 12.10 14.40
C GLU A 154 -2.27 12.53 13.51
N GLU A 155 -1.52 11.56 12.97
CA GLU A 155 -0.39 11.88 12.08
C GLU A 155 -0.85 12.69 10.86
N MET A 156 -2.05 12.38 10.35
CA MET A 156 -2.69 13.10 9.24
C MET A 156 -3.01 14.56 9.53
N PHE A 157 -3.21 14.95 10.79
CA PHE A 157 -3.42 16.36 11.15
C PHE A 157 -2.23 17.20 10.69
N TRP A 158 -1.01 16.72 10.96
CA TRP A 158 0.20 17.50 10.72
C TRP A 158 0.53 17.68 9.24
N PHE A 159 0.05 16.77 8.37
CA PHE A 159 0.12 16.94 6.91
C PHE A 159 -0.88 17.95 6.36
N LYS A 160 -2.02 18.13 7.04
CA LYS A 160 -3.09 19.07 6.65
C LYS A 160 -2.90 20.45 7.25
N CYS A 161 -2.33 20.53 8.46
CA CYS A 161 -2.15 21.76 9.20
C CYS A 161 -1.21 22.70 8.43
N SER A 162 -1.70 23.89 8.07
CA SER A 162 -0.90 24.87 7.33
C SER A 162 0.16 25.52 8.22
N THR A 163 -0.14 25.78 9.50
CA THR A 163 0.74 26.53 10.41
C THR A 163 0.47 26.15 11.85
N LEU A 164 1.54 25.94 12.64
CA LEU A 164 1.44 25.84 14.09
C LEU A 164 1.22 27.22 14.72
N PRO A 165 0.68 27.31 15.95
CA PRO A 165 0.63 28.58 16.66
C PRO A 165 2.04 29.07 17.01
N ALA A 166 2.20 30.40 17.05
CA ALA A 166 3.48 31.03 17.35
C ALA A 166 3.94 30.76 18.80
N GLY A 167 5.24 30.59 18.99
CA GLY A 167 5.87 30.50 20.31
C GLY A 167 5.74 29.12 20.96
N ILE A 168 5.70 28.05 20.16
CA ILE A 168 5.58 26.68 20.68
C ILE A 168 6.74 26.32 21.62
N GLY A 169 7.90 26.96 21.52
CA GLY A 169 9.04 26.78 22.43
C GLY A 169 8.72 27.13 23.89
N LYS A 170 7.67 27.91 24.16
CA LYS A 170 7.19 28.18 25.53
C LYS A 170 6.62 26.94 26.22
N LEU A 171 6.26 25.89 25.46
CA LEU A 171 5.75 24.63 26.00
C LEU A 171 6.90 23.73 26.46
N THR A 172 7.71 24.22 27.41
CA THR A 172 8.99 23.60 27.80
C THR A 172 8.89 22.18 28.38
N ASN A 173 7.68 21.74 28.75
CA ASN A 173 7.40 20.40 29.25
C ASN A 173 6.85 19.43 28.18
N LEU A 174 6.75 19.84 26.92
CA LEU A 174 6.12 19.07 25.84
C LEU A 174 6.99 17.86 25.44
N HIS A 175 6.36 16.69 25.29
CA HIS A 175 7.02 15.43 24.95
C HIS A 175 6.76 14.96 23.53
N ASN A 176 5.60 15.28 22.94
CA ASN A 176 5.13 14.73 21.67
C ASN A 176 4.83 15.84 20.65
N LEU A 177 5.88 16.37 20.03
CA LEU A 177 5.76 17.28 18.89
C LEU A 177 6.14 16.55 17.60
N HIS A 178 5.16 16.17 16.79
CA HIS A 178 5.41 15.35 15.60
C HIS A 178 5.90 16.14 14.40
N VAL A 179 5.45 17.38 14.22
CA VAL A 179 5.89 18.26 13.12
C VAL A 179 6.19 19.64 13.68
N PHE A 180 7.26 20.25 13.20
CA PHE A 180 7.62 21.64 13.40
C PHE A 180 7.86 22.29 12.03
N ARG A 181 7.12 23.35 11.72
CA ARG A 181 7.25 24.08 10.45
C ARG A 181 8.04 25.36 10.68
N VAL A 182 9.25 25.42 10.14
CA VAL A 182 10.13 26.59 10.29
C VAL A 182 9.59 27.75 9.47
N GLY A 183 9.50 28.92 10.10
CA GLY A 183 9.12 30.17 9.48
C GLY A 183 10.09 31.31 9.80
N SER A 184 10.09 32.35 8.98
CA SER A 184 10.96 33.53 9.14
C SER A 184 10.52 34.48 10.26
N LYS A 185 9.23 34.42 10.64
CA LYS A 185 8.63 35.28 11.68
C LYS A 185 9.00 34.80 13.07
N SER A 186 9.10 35.73 14.02
CA SER A 186 9.28 35.42 15.44
C SER A 186 8.18 34.47 15.94
N GLY A 187 8.55 33.49 16.77
CA GLY A 187 7.65 32.43 17.25
C GLY A 187 7.55 31.20 16.33
N TYR A 188 8.19 31.23 15.15
CA TYR A 188 8.20 30.11 14.18
C TYR A 188 9.61 29.68 13.79
N ARG A 189 10.62 30.36 14.31
CA ARG A 189 12.00 30.10 13.94
C ARG A 189 12.51 28.83 14.63
N ILE A 190 13.58 28.26 14.09
CA ILE A 190 14.08 26.95 14.54
C ILE A 190 14.59 26.98 16.00
N GLU A 191 14.97 28.14 16.50
CA GLU A 191 15.39 28.41 17.87
C GLU A 191 14.31 28.04 18.91
N GLU A 192 13.04 27.99 18.53
CA GLU A 192 11.96 27.53 19.41
C GLU A 192 12.17 26.07 19.85
N LEU A 193 12.84 25.24 19.05
CA LEU A 193 13.13 23.84 19.39
C LEU A 193 14.18 23.70 20.49
N LYS A 194 14.99 24.74 20.74
CA LYS A 194 15.96 24.79 21.85
C LYS A 194 15.28 24.58 23.19
N GLU A 195 14.13 25.23 23.36
CA GLU A 195 13.38 25.30 24.61
C GLU A 195 12.52 24.05 24.87
N LEU A 196 12.59 23.03 24.00
CA LEU A 196 11.82 21.79 24.08
C LEU A 196 12.75 20.57 24.33
N PRO A 197 13.37 20.44 25.51
CA PRO A 197 14.38 19.40 25.77
C PRO A 197 13.79 17.99 25.88
N TYR A 198 12.51 17.86 26.26
CA TYR A 198 11.87 16.57 26.55
C TYR A 198 11.17 15.92 25.34
N LEU A 199 11.43 16.40 24.12
CA LEU A 199 10.83 15.82 22.93
C LEU A 199 11.24 14.34 22.77
N THR A 200 10.24 13.52 22.50
CA THR A 200 10.37 12.06 22.36
C THR A 200 9.79 11.59 21.04
N GLY A 201 10.22 10.42 20.59
CA GLY A 201 9.59 9.77 19.45
C GLY A 201 10.07 10.29 18.10
N LYS A 202 9.12 10.77 17.29
CA LYS A 202 9.34 11.30 15.93
C LYS A 202 9.18 12.82 15.93
N LEU A 203 10.15 13.51 15.33
CA LEU A 203 10.05 14.93 14.99
C LEU A 203 10.34 15.15 13.50
N HIS A 204 9.41 15.79 12.80
CA HIS A 204 9.56 16.21 11.42
C HIS A 204 9.70 17.74 11.35
N ILE A 205 10.86 18.21 10.90
CA ILE A 205 11.15 19.63 10.72
C ILE A 205 11.00 19.94 9.23
N SER A 206 9.99 20.74 8.90
CA SER A 206 9.66 21.11 7.52
C SER A 206 9.95 22.58 7.25
N LYS A 207 10.06 22.92 5.96
CA LYS A 207 10.37 24.28 5.49
C LYS A 207 11.73 24.77 5.98
N LEU A 208 12.70 23.86 6.02
CA LEU A 208 14.06 24.12 6.52
C LEU A 208 14.77 25.23 5.74
N GLU A 209 14.36 25.54 4.51
CA GLU A 209 14.84 26.71 3.77
C GLU A 209 14.74 28.05 4.52
N ASN A 210 13.91 28.13 5.57
CA ASN A 210 13.71 29.33 6.38
C ASN A 210 14.61 29.37 7.63
N ALA A 211 15.36 28.31 7.91
CA ALA A 211 16.26 28.24 9.05
C ALA A 211 17.59 28.94 8.72
N VAL A 212 18.06 29.80 9.63
CA VAL A 212 19.33 30.53 9.47
C VAL A 212 20.47 29.83 10.23
N ASN A 213 20.18 29.28 11.42
CA ASN A 213 21.15 28.58 12.25
C ASN A 213 20.53 27.26 12.75
N GLY A 214 20.92 26.14 12.13
CA GLY A 214 20.39 24.81 12.47
C GLY A 214 20.70 24.39 13.90
N GLY A 215 21.84 24.85 14.44
CA GLY A 215 22.40 24.39 15.71
C GLY A 215 21.61 24.86 16.93
N GLU A 216 20.81 25.92 16.78
CA GLU A 216 19.87 26.35 17.83
C GLU A 216 18.75 25.33 18.06
N ALA A 217 18.50 24.40 17.14
CA ALA A 217 17.54 23.33 17.35
C ALA A 217 17.96 22.35 18.46
N LYS A 218 19.25 22.31 18.83
CA LYS A 218 19.83 21.42 19.86
C LYS A 218 19.36 19.96 19.72
N LEU A 219 19.35 19.44 18.49
CA LEU A 219 18.88 18.07 18.22
C LEU A 219 19.83 17.02 18.81
N SER A 220 21.12 17.35 18.93
CA SER A 220 22.13 16.53 19.60
C SER A 220 21.94 16.38 21.10
N GLU A 221 21.05 17.15 21.73
CA GLU A 221 20.73 17.07 23.17
C GLU A 221 19.42 16.32 23.42
N LYS A 222 18.67 15.97 22.37
CA LYS A 222 17.34 15.34 22.45
C LYS A 222 17.45 13.82 22.34
N GLU A 223 17.94 13.20 23.40
CA GLU A 223 18.26 11.75 23.46
C GLU A 223 17.08 10.81 23.22
N SER A 224 15.86 11.28 23.48
CA SER A 224 14.62 10.48 23.39
C SER A 224 13.99 10.49 21.99
N LEU A 225 14.57 11.21 21.02
CA LEU A 225 14.15 11.16 19.63
C LEU A 225 14.77 9.94 18.93
N HIS A 226 13.93 9.04 18.45
CA HIS A 226 14.36 7.88 17.66
C HIS A 226 14.16 8.10 16.15
N LYS A 227 13.34 9.09 15.74
CA LYS A 227 13.10 9.40 14.33
C LYS A 227 13.14 10.90 14.03
N LEU A 228 13.92 11.27 13.02
CA LEU A 228 13.97 12.63 12.48
C LEU A 228 13.63 12.66 11.00
N VAL A 229 12.86 13.66 10.61
CA VAL A 229 12.59 13.98 9.21
C VAL A 229 12.99 15.43 8.97
N PHE A 230 13.85 15.68 8.00
CA PHE A 230 14.25 17.00 7.55
C PHE A 230 13.67 17.23 6.15
N GLU A 231 12.84 18.26 5.98
CA GLU A 231 12.17 18.56 4.72
C GLU A 231 12.32 20.02 4.29
N TRP A 232 12.79 20.18 3.06
CA TRP A 232 12.77 21.43 2.31
C TRP A 232 11.61 21.48 1.32
N SER A 233 11.24 22.69 0.88
CA SER A 233 10.27 22.87 -0.20
C SER A 233 10.78 22.35 -1.54
N ASN A 234 9.96 21.54 -2.23
CA ASN A 234 10.23 21.04 -3.58
C ASN A 234 10.21 22.13 -4.68
N ASN A 235 9.79 23.35 -4.35
CA ASN A 235 9.35 24.37 -5.31
C ASN A 235 10.21 25.65 -5.27
N ARG A 236 11.52 25.53 -5.02
CA ARG A 236 12.41 26.67 -5.31
C ARG A 236 12.40 26.84 -6.83
N ASP A 237 11.56 27.75 -7.30
CA ASP A 237 11.51 28.18 -8.69
C ASP A 237 12.95 28.39 -9.15
N SER A 238 13.25 27.86 -10.34
CA SER A 238 14.46 28.06 -11.11
C SER A 238 14.61 29.54 -11.50
N SER A 239 14.74 30.41 -10.49
CA SER A 239 15.21 31.77 -10.66
C SER A 239 16.73 31.69 -10.86
N PRO A 240 17.29 32.30 -11.91
CA PRO A 240 18.72 32.22 -12.23
C PRO A 240 19.67 32.80 -11.17
N GLN A 241 19.15 33.32 -10.06
CA GLN A 241 19.89 33.98 -8.99
C GLN A 241 20.25 33.04 -7.83
N SER A 242 19.81 31.77 -7.84
CA SER A 242 20.03 30.82 -6.75
C SER A 242 21.25 29.91 -6.90
N GLN A 243 22.21 30.25 -7.78
CA GLN A 243 23.39 29.39 -8.04
C GLN A 243 24.36 29.28 -6.84
N ASP A 244 24.24 30.12 -5.81
CA ASP A 244 25.17 30.16 -4.67
C ASP A 244 24.57 29.64 -3.34
N VAL A 245 23.32 29.16 -3.33
CA VAL A 245 22.62 28.78 -2.08
C VAL A 245 23.04 27.40 -1.56
N SER A 246 23.75 26.57 -2.36
CA SER A 246 24.13 25.22 -1.93
C SER A 246 25.02 25.20 -0.69
N GLY A 247 25.88 26.22 -0.52
CA GLY A 247 26.77 26.32 0.64
C GLY A 247 26.02 26.58 1.95
N ASP A 248 24.94 27.37 1.90
CA ASP A 248 24.12 27.66 3.07
C ASP A 248 23.30 26.44 3.50
N GLU A 249 22.77 25.68 2.53
CA GLU A 249 22.04 24.43 2.83
C GLU A 249 22.95 23.36 3.43
N GLU A 250 24.19 23.25 2.93
CA GLU A 250 25.19 22.34 3.49
C GLU A 250 25.53 22.69 4.94
N ARG A 251 25.77 23.97 5.23
CA ARG A 251 25.98 24.47 6.60
C ARG A 251 24.79 24.20 7.49
N LEU A 252 23.57 24.47 7.01
CA LEU A 252 22.35 24.22 7.76
C LEU A 252 22.19 22.74 8.14
N LEU A 253 22.40 21.83 7.20
CA LEU A 253 22.29 20.40 7.46
C LEU A 253 23.44 19.89 8.38
N GLU A 254 24.63 20.49 8.28
CA GLU A 254 25.73 20.23 9.21
C GLU A 254 25.34 20.64 10.64
N ASP A 255 24.76 21.83 10.81
CA ASP A 255 24.38 22.38 12.11
C ASP A 255 23.21 21.65 12.79
N LEU A 256 22.34 20.97 12.02
CA LEU A 256 21.20 20.19 12.51
C LEU A 256 21.58 18.87 13.22
N GLN A 257 22.87 18.63 13.46
CA GLN A 257 23.42 17.38 13.97
C GLN A 257 22.48 16.63 14.94
N PRO A 258 22.01 15.41 14.56
CA PRO A 258 21.17 14.59 15.43
C PRO A 258 21.90 14.00 16.64
N HIS A 259 21.13 13.55 17.63
CA HIS A 259 21.64 12.73 18.73
C HIS A 259 22.11 11.35 18.22
N PRO A 260 23.23 10.78 18.72
CA PRO A 260 23.75 9.47 18.30
C PRO A 260 22.80 8.26 18.46
N ASN A 261 21.79 8.37 19.33
CA ASN A 261 20.75 7.35 19.56
C ASN A 261 19.69 7.28 18.44
N LEU A 262 19.75 8.16 17.44
CA LEU A 262 18.77 8.19 16.37
C LEU A 262 18.72 6.85 15.60
N GLU A 263 17.53 6.28 15.46
CA GLU A 263 17.31 5.01 14.77
C GLU A 263 16.85 5.19 13.31
N GLU A 264 16.10 6.27 13.02
CA GLU A 264 15.59 6.57 11.69
C GLU A 264 15.80 8.03 11.29
N LEU A 265 16.36 8.23 10.10
CA LEU A 265 16.57 9.55 9.50
C LEU A 265 15.98 9.61 8.09
N GLN A 266 15.22 10.67 7.81
CA GLN A 266 14.70 10.95 6.47
C GLN A 266 15.08 12.38 6.06
N ILE A 267 15.66 12.55 4.88
CA ILE A 267 16.05 13.85 4.32
C ILE A 267 15.34 14.02 2.98
N PHE A 268 14.52 15.07 2.89
CA PHE A 268 13.65 15.35 1.76
C PHE A 268 13.99 16.70 1.10
N ASN A 269 14.15 16.68 -0.22
CA ASN A 269 14.35 17.84 -1.09
C ASN A 269 15.57 18.69 -0.71
N TYR A 270 16.62 18.07 -0.18
CA TYR A 270 17.85 18.77 0.17
C TYR A 270 18.63 19.21 -1.09
N PHE A 271 19.01 20.50 -1.14
CA PHE A 271 19.63 21.12 -2.32
C PHE A 271 21.16 21.24 -2.25
N GLY A 272 21.80 20.81 -1.16
CA GLY A 272 23.26 20.78 -1.09
C GLY A 272 23.88 19.71 -1.99
N ASN A 273 25.17 19.86 -2.27
CA ASN A 273 25.92 18.97 -3.17
C ASN A 273 26.49 17.75 -2.43
N SER A 274 26.65 17.86 -1.10
CA SER A 274 27.23 16.82 -0.26
C SER A 274 26.41 16.57 1.02
N LEU A 275 26.52 15.35 1.55
CA LEU A 275 25.97 14.99 2.85
C LEU A 275 26.90 15.47 3.99
N PRO A 276 26.36 15.74 5.18
CA PRO A 276 27.10 16.33 6.29
C PRO A 276 28.21 15.42 6.82
N GLN A 277 29.22 16.00 7.48
CA GLN A 277 30.34 15.28 8.08
C GLN A 277 29.89 14.37 9.22
N TRP A 278 28.94 14.81 10.05
CA TRP A 278 28.43 13.97 11.14
C TRP A 278 27.82 12.64 10.67
N MET A 279 27.40 12.51 9.41
CA MET A 279 26.97 11.24 8.83
C MET A 279 28.17 10.35 8.49
N ARG A 280 29.24 10.94 7.92
CA ARG A 280 30.45 10.26 7.46
C ARG A 280 31.37 9.82 8.59
N ASP A 281 31.46 10.60 9.67
CA ASP A 281 32.33 10.34 10.83
C ASP A 281 31.81 9.22 11.75
N GLY A 282 30.74 8.52 11.36
CA GLY A 282 30.17 7.43 12.16
C GLY A 282 29.57 7.91 13.48
N ARG A 283 29.03 9.13 13.57
CA ARG A 283 28.36 9.58 14.81
C ARG A 283 27.02 8.89 15.03
N LEU A 284 26.37 8.44 13.98
CA LEU A 284 25.04 7.82 14.01
C LEU A 284 25.12 6.29 14.01
N GLN A 285 25.83 5.71 14.99
CA GLN A 285 26.05 4.26 15.07
C GLN A 285 24.76 3.45 15.28
N ASN A 286 23.71 4.05 15.84
CA ASN A 286 22.41 3.40 16.07
C ASN A 286 21.43 3.56 14.91
N LEU A 287 21.81 4.27 13.84
CA LEU A 287 20.93 4.51 12.70
C LEU A 287 20.63 3.21 11.96
N VAL A 288 19.37 2.78 12.00
CA VAL A 288 18.87 1.55 11.37
C VAL A 288 18.33 1.82 9.96
N SER A 289 17.69 2.97 9.77
CA SER A 289 16.99 3.32 8.52
C SER A 289 17.31 4.73 8.04
N LEU A 290 17.78 4.85 6.80
CA LEU A 290 18.05 6.12 6.13
C LEU A 290 17.21 6.23 4.85
N THR A 291 16.50 7.36 4.71
CA THR A 291 15.81 7.72 3.46
C THR A 291 16.29 9.06 2.93
N LEU A 292 16.75 9.07 1.68
CA LEU A 292 17.10 10.26 0.92
C LEU A 292 16.13 10.40 -0.25
N LYS A 293 15.32 11.46 -0.28
CA LYS A 293 14.31 11.68 -1.33
C LYS A 293 14.44 13.08 -1.90
N GLY A 294 14.58 13.20 -3.21
CA GLY A 294 14.64 14.50 -3.88
C GLY A 294 15.90 15.31 -3.56
N CYS A 295 16.97 14.67 -3.06
CA CYS A 295 18.27 15.33 -2.86
C CYS A 295 18.97 15.49 -4.22
N THR A 296 18.45 16.36 -5.08
CA THR A 296 18.70 16.32 -6.53
C THR A 296 20.14 16.66 -6.91
N ASN A 297 20.83 17.48 -6.12
CA ASN A 297 22.15 18.02 -6.44
C ASN A 297 23.32 17.14 -5.96
N CYS A 298 23.06 16.22 -5.04
CA CYS A 298 24.09 15.34 -4.52
C CYS A 298 24.65 14.42 -5.61
N ARG A 299 25.97 14.50 -5.86
CA ARG A 299 26.65 13.71 -6.90
C ARG A 299 27.26 12.41 -6.41
N ILE A 300 27.78 12.43 -5.18
CA ILE A 300 28.44 11.30 -4.54
C ILE A 300 27.70 10.98 -3.26
N LEU A 301 27.33 9.71 -3.08
CA LEU A 301 26.72 9.22 -1.85
C LEU A 301 27.82 8.69 -0.93
N SER A 302 28.27 9.54 -0.01
CA SER A 302 29.22 9.15 1.06
C SER A 302 28.48 9.05 2.39
N LEU A 303 28.33 7.83 2.90
CA LEU A 303 27.60 7.54 4.13
C LEU A 303 28.56 7.28 5.31
N GLY A 304 29.81 6.90 5.04
CA GLY A 304 30.78 6.55 6.06
C GLY A 304 30.37 5.32 6.88
N GLN A 305 30.89 5.22 8.10
CA GLN A 305 30.71 4.02 8.92
C GLN A 305 29.39 4.04 9.72
N LEU A 306 28.30 3.60 9.09
CA LEU A 306 26.98 3.43 9.73
C LEU A 306 26.74 1.97 10.12
N SER A 307 27.30 1.55 11.27
CA SER A 307 27.39 0.13 11.66
C SER A 307 26.06 -0.58 11.97
N SER A 308 24.96 0.16 12.12
CA SER A 308 23.63 -0.43 12.34
C SER A 308 22.69 -0.29 11.15
N LEU A 309 23.14 0.29 10.04
CA LEU A 309 22.26 0.63 8.92
C LEU A 309 21.77 -0.64 8.21
N ARG A 310 20.46 -0.92 8.34
CA ARG A 310 19.81 -2.10 7.75
C ARG A 310 18.98 -1.75 6.52
N VAL A 311 18.47 -0.52 6.45
CA VAL A 311 17.55 -0.09 5.39
C VAL A 311 18.04 1.22 4.79
N LEU A 312 18.28 1.23 3.48
CA LEU A 312 18.59 2.43 2.72
C LEU A 312 17.58 2.61 1.58
N ASN A 313 16.99 3.80 1.52
CA ASN A 313 16.05 4.18 0.48
C ASN A 313 16.46 5.49 -0.18
N ILE A 314 16.79 5.42 -1.47
CA ILE A 314 17.22 6.55 -2.29
C ILE A 314 16.18 6.77 -3.38
N LYS A 315 15.64 7.98 -3.49
CA LYS A 315 14.63 8.31 -4.50
C LYS A 315 14.84 9.69 -5.09
N GLY A 316 14.92 9.79 -6.41
CA GLY A 316 14.92 11.09 -7.10
C GLY A 316 16.19 11.91 -6.88
N MET A 317 17.34 11.27 -6.66
CA MET A 317 18.64 11.96 -6.64
C MET A 317 19.16 12.07 -8.07
N LEU A 318 18.76 13.12 -8.78
CA LEU A 318 18.91 13.24 -10.23
C LEU A 318 20.36 13.37 -10.71
N GLN A 319 21.21 14.04 -9.91
CA GLN A 319 22.64 14.23 -10.20
C GLN A 319 23.53 13.16 -9.56
N LEU A 320 22.97 12.16 -8.86
CA LEU A 320 23.76 11.12 -8.21
C LEU A 320 24.46 10.27 -9.27
N GLU A 321 25.78 10.28 -9.25
CA GLU A 321 26.64 9.56 -10.19
C GLU A 321 27.26 8.33 -9.53
N LYS A 322 27.72 8.46 -8.28
CA LYS A 322 28.54 7.44 -7.62
C LYS A 322 28.12 7.18 -6.20
N TRP A 323 28.18 5.90 -5.83
CA TRP A 323 28.27 5.44 -4.46
C TRP A 323 29.60 4.68 -4.32
N PRO A 324 30.63 5.27 -3.68
CA PRO A 324 32.00 4.76 -3.66
C PRO A 324 32.17 3.33 -3.09
N ASN A 325 33.20 2.63 -3.56
CA ASN A 325 33.47 1.22 -3.19
C ASN A 325 34.05 1.03 -1.79
N ASP A 326 34.61 2.08 -1.18
CA ASP A 326 35.17 2.07 0.17
C ASP A 326 34.10 2.13 1.27
N GLU A 327 32.82 2.30 0.90
CA GLU A 327 31.69 2.35 1.81
C GLU A 327 31.36 0.98 2.43
N ASP A 328 31.24 0.93 3.75
CA ASP A 328 30.96 -0.31 4.47
C ASP A 328 29.48 -0.68 4.42
N CYS A 329 29.12 -1.49 3.42
CA CYS A 329 27.75 -1.96 3.21
C CYS A 329 27.42 -3.28 3.94
N ARG A 330 28.25 -3.74 4.89
CA ARG A 330 28.09 -5.08 5.49
C ARG A 330 26.81 -5.26 6.31
N PHE A 331 26.21 -4.19 6.83
CA PHE A 331 25.02 -4.28 7.67
C PHE A 331 23.71 -4.13 6.89
N LEU A 332 23.80 -3.70 5.64
CA LEU A 332 22.64 -3.35 4.82
C LEU A 332 21.86 -4.62 4.45
N GLY A 333 20.60 -4.69 4.89
CA GLY A 333 19.70 -5.80 4.57
C GLY A 333 18.71 -5.48 3.47
N ARG A 334 18.37 -4.20 3.27
CA ARG A 334 17.41 -3.74 2.26
C ARG A 334 17.89 -2.47 1.57
N LEU A 335 17.94 -2.51 0.24
CA LEU A 335 18.33 -1.38 -0.61
C LEU A 335 17.20 -1.08 -1.60
N LYS A 336 16.77 0.18 -1.64
CA LYS A 336 15.86 0.69 -2.67
C LYS A 336 16.47 1.92 -3.30
N ILE A 337 16.66 1.90 -4.62
CA ILE A 337 17.09 3.05 -5.41
C ILE A 337 16.07 3.27 -6.50
N SER A 338 15.57 4.49 -6.63
CA SER A 338 14.58 4.83 -7.65
C SER A 338 14.80 6.21 -8.24
N ASN A 339 14.66 6.34 -9.56
CA ASN A 339 14.76 7.62 -10.27
C ASN A 339 16.11 8.35 -10.01
N CYS A 340 17.22 7.61 -10.14
CA CYS A 340 18.58 8.14 -10.08
C CYS A 340 19.25 7.88 -11.44
N PRO A 341 18.89 8.64 -12.50
CA PRO A 341 19.22 8.30 -13.88
C PRO A 341 20.73 8.35 -14.18
N ARG A 342 21.51 9.17 -13.46
CA ARG A 342 22.97 9.30 -13.67
C ARG A 342 23.82 8.31 -12.88
N LEU A 343 23.21 7.54 -11.98
CA LEU A 343 23.92 6.61 -11.11
C LEU A 343 24.55 5.52 -11.97
N ASN A 344 25.88 5.47 -11.97
CA ASN A 344 26.66 4.55 -12.78
C ASN A 344 27.55 3.62 -11.95
N GLU A 345 27.80 3.95 -10.68
CA GLU A 345 28.70 3.20 -9.79
C GLU A 345 28.00 2.89 -8.45
N LEU A 346 28.01 1.61 -8.06
CA LEU A 346 27.56 1.09 -6.76
C LEU A 346 28.74 0.40 -6.06
N PRO A 347 28.73 0.30 -4.71
CA PRO A 347 29.74 -0.44 -3.97
C PRO A 347 29.88 -1.88 -4.48
N GLU A 348 31.11 -2.36 -4.64
CA GLU A 348 31.39 -3.66 -5.26
C GLU A 348 30.68 -4.84 -4.57
N CYS A 349 30.53 -4.80 -3.24
CA CYS A 349 30.01 -5.91 -2.44
C CYS A 349 29.03 -5.46 -1.36
N MET A 350 27.89 -6.13 -1.27
CA MET A 350 26.87 -5.93 -0.23
C MET A 350 26.51 -7.29 0.40
N PRO A 351 27.35 -7.81 1.30
CA PRO A 351 27.35 -9.24 1.63
C PRO A 351 26.04 -9.70 2.28
N ASN A 352 25.43 -8.90 3.16
CA ASN A 352 24.22 -9.28 3.91
C ASN A 352 22.90 -8.78 3.30
N LEU A 353 22.93 -8.25 2.07
CA LEU A 353 21.75 -7.69 1.44
C LEU A 353 20.75 -8.79 1.07
N ARG A 354 19.50 -8.65 1.53
CA ARG A 354 18.40 -9.61 1.27
C ARG A 354 17.38 -9.10 0.26
N VAL A 355 17.18 -7.78 0.21
CA VAL A 355 16.22 -7.15 -0.71
C VAL A 355 16.90 -6.03 -1.48
N MET A 356 16.81 -6.09 -2.80
CA MET A 356 17.30 -5.04 -3.69
C MET A 356 16.19 -4.64 -4.66
N LYS A 357 15.86 -3.34 -4.71
CA LYS A 357 14.96 -2.76 -5.70
C LYS A 357 15.66 -1.60 -6.39
N ILE A 358 15.93 -1.70 -7.69
CA ILE A 358 16.55 -0.63 -8.48
C ILE A 358 15.60 -0.27 -9.63
N LYS A 359 15.16 0.99 -9.67
CA LYS A 359 14.19 1.46 -10.66
C LYS A 359 14.65 2.75 -11.33
N LYS A 360 14.57 2.85 -12.66
CA LYS A 360 14.90 4.09 -13.39
C LYS A 360 16.31 4.60 -13.07
N CYS A 361 17.28 3.68 -12.97
CA CYS A 361 18.71 3.99 -12.84
C CYS A 361 19.38 3.78 -14.19
N CYS A 362 19.10 4.70 -15.12
CA CYS A 362 19.36 4.48 -16.54
C CYS A 362 20.84 4.30 -16.89
N SER A 363 21.77 4.92 -16.16
CA SER A 363 23.22 4.78 -16.41
C SER A 363 23.90 3.61 -15.69
N LEU A 364 23.16 2.83 -14.88
CA LEU A 364 23.75 1.76 -14.09
C LEU A 364 24.04 0.54 -14.97
N LYS A 365 25.31 0.13 -15.05
CA LYS A 365 25.75 -0.98 -15.92
C LYS A 365 25.91 -2.32 -15.22
N ALA A 366 26.20 -2.30 -13.92
CA ALA A 366 26.49 -3.49 -13.14
C ALA A 366 25.82 -3.48 -11.76
N LEU A 367 25.45 -4.66 -11.27
CA LEU A 367 24.99 -4.88 -9.89
C LEU A 367 26.16 -5.17 -8.93
N PRO A 368 25.97 -5.01 -7.62
CA PRO A 368 26.97 -5.41 -6.62
C PRO A 368 26.94 -6.93 -6.35
N VAL A 369 28.05 -7.46 -5.83
CA VAL A 369 28.14 -8.85 -5.36
C VAL A 369 27.23 -9.02 -4.13
N THR A 370 26.28 -9.95 -4.21
CA THR A 370 25.20 -10.13 -3.21
C THR A 370 24.86 -11.63 -2.98
N PRO A 371 25.61 -12.33 -2.12
CA PRO A 371 25.45 -13.79 -1.91
C PRO A 371 24.14 -14.18 -1.22
N PHE A 372 23.61 -13.33 -0.34
CA PHE A 372 22.41 -13.60 0.45
C PHE A 372 21.14 -12.91 -0.07
N LEU A 373 21.15 -12.45 -1.33
CA LEU A 373 20.01 -11.77 -1.94
C LEU A 373 18.85 -12.73 -2.15
N GLN A 374 17.67 -12.38 -1.61
CA GLN A 374 16.46 -13.19 -1.69
C GLN A 374 15.43 -12.58 -2.65
N PHE A 375 15.37 -11.25 -2.75
CA PHE A 375 14.39 -10.52 -3.55
C PHE A 375 15.06 -9.46 -4.41
N LEU A 376 14.89 -9.55 -5.73
CA LEU A 376 15.45 -8.62 -6.70
C LEU A 376 14.35 -8.05 -7.60
N ILE A 377 14.24 -6.71 -7.64
CA ILE A 377 13.35 -6.00 -8.55
C ILE A 377 14.14 -4.98 -9.35
N LEU A 378 14.09 -5.11 -10.67
CA LEU A 378 14.69 -4.23 -11.65
C LEU A 378 13.58 -3.70 -12.56
N VAL A 379 13.47 -2.37 -12.68
CA VAL A 379 12.47 -1.72 -13.55
C VAL A 379 13.12 -0.54 -14.26
N ASP A 380 13.01 -0.45 -15.58
CA ASP A 380 13.51 0.67 -16.39
C ASP A 380 15.02 0.94 -16.19
N ASN A 381 15.85 -0.12 -16.12
CA ASN A 381 17.31 0.01 -16.03
C ASN A 381 17.93 -0.26 -17.40
N LEU A 382 18.00 0.80 -18.21
CA LEU A 382 18.24 0.71 -19.65
C LEU A 382 19.65 0.25 -20.04
N GLU A 383 20.67 0.61 -19.24
CA GLU A 383 22.07 0.28 -19.51
C GLU A 383 22.58 -0.95 -18.75
N LEU A 384 21.72 -1.60 -17.95
CA LEU A 384 22.13 -2.71 -17.10
C LEU A 384 22.42 -3.97 -17.94
N GLU A 385 23.64 -4.47 -17.83
CA GLU A 385 24.10 -5.64 -18.61
C GLU A 385 24.87 -6.68 -17.77
N ASN A 386 25.42 -6.30 -16.61
CA ASN A 386 26.30 -7.15 -15.81
C ASN A 386 25.72 -7.49 -14.41
N TRP A 387 25.54 -8.77 -14.12
CA TRP A 387 25.07 -9.28 -12.83
C TRP A 387 26.14 -9.28 -11.73
N ASN A 388 27.43 -9.21 -12.10
CA ASN A 388 28.56 -9.28 -11.18
C ASN A 388 28.58 -10.57 -10.33
N GLU A 389 28.56 -11.73 -11.00
CA GLU A 389 28.46 -13.07 -10.40
C GLU A 389 29.74 -13.59 -9.73
N ARG A 390 30.53 -12.70 -9.13
CA ARG A 390 31.75 -13.09 -8.41
C ARG A 390 31.41 -13.90 -7.15
N CYS A 391 32.30 -14.80 -6.77
CA CYS A 391 32.17 -15.62 -5.55
C CYS A 391 32.90 -14.97 -4.38
N LEU A 392 32.29 -14.95 -3.20
CA LEU A 392 32.95 -14.53 -1.97
C LEU A 392 33.57 -15.74 -1.27
N ARG A 393 34.86 -15.63 -0.94
CA ARG A 393 35.57 -16.63 -0.14
C ARG A 393 35.36 -16.30 1.33
N VAL A 394 34.63 -17.14 2.05
CA VAL A 394 34.53 -17.05 3.51
C VAL A 394 35.51 -18.05 4.12
N ILE A 395 36.43 -17.55 4.95
CA ILE A 395 37.27 -18.37 5.79
C ILE A 395 36.54 -18.51 7.13
N PRO A 396 35.91 -19.65 7.45
CA PRO A 396 35.40 -19.85 8.79
C PRO A 396 36.57 -19.79 9.77
N THR A 397 36.48 -18.96 10.80
CA THR A 397 37.43 -18.93 11.90
C THR A 397 37.25 -20.21 12.72
N SER A 398 37.90 -21.30 12.32
CA SER A 398 38.13 -22.46 13.17
C SER A 398 39.54 -22.38 13.74
N ASP A 399 39.67 -22.50 15.07
CA ASP A 399 40.95 -22.41 15.80
C ASP A 399 41.99 -23.48 15.41
N ASN A 400 41.68 -24.38 14.49
CA ASN A 400 42.62 -25.29 13.88
C ASN A 400 42.65 -24.98 12.38
N GLY A 401 43.80 -24.54 11.86
CA GLY A 401 44.03 -24.00 10.51
C GLY A 401 43.78 -24.93 9.31
N GLN A 402 42.67 -25.66 9.30
CA GLN A 402 42.13 -26.43 8.19
C GLN A 402 40.64 -26.07 7.99
N GLY A 403 40.35 -24.80 7.75
CA GLY A 403 39.02 -24.36 7.34
C GLY A 403 38.77 -24.69 5.88
N GLN A 404 37.74 -25.48 5.56
CA GLN A 404 37.25 -25.59 4.18
C GLN A 404 36.78 -24.20 3.71
N HIS A 405 37.29 -23.75 2.57
CA HIS A 405 36.84 -22.51 1.94
C HIS A 405 35.38 -22.66 1.50
N LEU A 406 34.49 -21.89 2.13
CA LEU A 406 33.10 -21.78 1.67
C LEU A 406 33.05 -20.71 0.57
N LEU A 407 32.75 -21.14 -0.66
CA LEU A 407 32.49 -20.26 -1.79
C LEU A 407 31.00 -19.89 -1.80
N LEU A 408 30.70 -18.62 -1.60
CA LEU A 408 29.33 -18.09 -1.69
C LEU A 408 29.13 -17.43 -3.05
N HIS A 409 28.20 -17.95 -3.84
CA HIS A 409 27.85 -17.41 -5.15
C HIS A 409 26.75 -16.35 -5.01
N SER A 410 26.88 -15.20 -5.69
CA SER A 410 25.79 -14.24 -5.84
C SER A 410 24.53 -14.92 -6.38
N PHE A 411 23.35 -14.48 -5.95
CA PHE A 411 22.04 -14.96 -6.41
C PHE A 411 21.70 -16.43 -6.10
N GLN A 412 22.58 -17.21 -5.48
CA GLN A 412 22.30 -18.61 -5.11
C GLN A 412 21.06 -18.75 -4.20
N THR A 413 20.81 -17.73 -3.37
CA THR A 413 19.68 -17.68 -2.43
C THR A 413 18.45 -16.93 -2.98
N LEU A 414 18.50 -16.49 -4.24
CA LEU A 414 17.46 -15.66 -4.86
C LEU A 414 16.15 -16.44 -5.00
N LEU A 415 15.10 -15.94 -4.37
CA LEU A 415 13.76 -16.54 -4.36
C LEU A 415 12.85 -15.88 -5.38
N GLU A 416 12.92 -14.56 -5.48
CA GLU A 416 12.06 -13.80 -6.37
C GLU A 416 12.88 -12.82 -7.20
N MET A 417 12.63 -12.84 -8.50
CA MET A 417 13.25 -11.96 -9.47
C MET A 417 12.21 -11.36 -10.39
N ARG A 418 12.22 -10.03 -10.49
CA ARG A 418 11.42 -9.25 -11.44
C ARG A 418 12.33 -8.34 -12.24
N ALA A 419 12.36 -8.52 -13.55
CA ALA A 419 13.10 -7.68 -14.49
C ALA A 419 12.12 -7.09 -15.52
N ILE A 420 11.95 -5.77 -15.50
CA ILE A 420 11.03 -5.06 -16.40
C ILE A 420 11.79 -3.98 -17.13
N ASN A 421 11.67 -3.95 -18.45
CA ASN A 421 12.25 -2.93 -19.31
C ASN A 421 13.76 -2.75 -19.05
N CYS A 422 14.49 -3.87 -19.13
CA CYS A 422 15.95 -3.93 -19.01
C CYS A 422 16.53 -4.52 -20.32
N PRO A 423 16.55 -3.73 -21.42
CA PRO A 423 16.81 -4.24 -22.77
C PRO A 423 18.23 -4.75 -22.99
N LYS A 424 19.23 -4.29 -22.23
CA LYS A 424 20.63 -4.73 -22.38
C LYS A 424 20.98 -6.04 -21.66
N LEU A 425 20.05 -6.61 -20.90
CA LEU A 425 20.27 -7.91 -20.24
C LEU A 425 20.29 -9.03 -21.29
N ARG A 426 21.47 -9.60 -21.53
CA ARG A 426 21.68 -10.71 -22.48
C ARG A 426 21.40 -12.10 -21.90
N GLY A 427 21.46 -12.23 -20.58
CA GLY A 427 21.31 -13.49 -19.86
C GLY A 427 20.78 -13.26 -18.45
N LEU A 428 20.25 -14.31 -17.83
CA LEU A 428 19.94 -14.34 -16.40
C LEU A 428 21.21 -14.77 -15.62
N PRO A 429 21.22 -14.64 -14.28
CA PRO A 429 22.30 -15.21 -13.47
C PRO A 429 22.50 -16.71 -13.77
N GLN A 430 23.74 -17.20 -13.74
CA GLN A 430 24.09 -18.59 -14.03
C GLN A 430 23.63 -19.55 -12.92
N ILE A 431 23.75 -19.13 -11.66
CA ILE A 431 23.48 -19.97 -10.49
C ILE A 431 22.43 -19.30 -9.63
N PHE A 432 21.16 -19.51 -9.97
CA PHE A 432 20.03 -19.07 -9.15
C PHE A 432 18.80 -19.95 -9.37
N ALA A 433 18.09 -20.27 -8.28
CA ALA A 433 16.95 -21.18 -8.29
C ALA A 433 15.69 -20.46 -7.74
N PRO A 434 15.07 -19.57 -8.55
CA PRO A 434 13.97 -18.73 -8.10
C PRO A 434 12.70 -19.56 -7.89
N GLN A 435 11.86 -19.13 -6.95
CA GLN A 435 10.47 -19.55 -6.82
C GLN A 435 9.55 -18.73 -7.74
N LYS A 436 9.89 -17.46 -7.96
CA LYS A 436 9.11 -16.54 -8.78
C LYS A 436 10.01 -15.80 -9.76
N LEU A 437 9.69 -15.90 -11.05
CA LEU A 437 10.42 -15.20 -12.11
C LEU A 437 9.42 -14.42 -12.99
N GLU A 438 9.59 -13.10 -13.02
CA GLU A 438 8.84 -12.20 -13.89
C GLU A 438 9.80 -11.44 -14.81
N ILE A 439 9.62 -11.57 -16.13
CA ILE A 439 10.42 -10.89 -17.15
C ILE A 439 9.48 -10.11 -18.06
N SER A 440 9.76 -8.83 -18.27
CA SER A 440 9.03 -8.03 -19.23
C SER A 440 9.90 -7.04 -19.98
N GLY A 441 9.75 -6.91 -21.30
CA GLY A 441 10.50 -5.94 -22.11
C GLY A 441 12.03 -6.09 -21.98
N CYS A 442 12.53 -7.32 -21.93
CA CYS A 442 13.96 -7.65 -21.89
C CYS A 442 14.36 -8.31 -23.22
N ASP A 443 14.57 -7.48 -24.25
CA ASP A 443 14.57 -7.93 -25.64
C ASP A 443 15.76 -8.81 -26.03
N LEU A 444 16.92 -8.64 -25.39
CA LEU A 444 18.12 -9.42 -25.67
C LEU A 444 18.18 -10.75 -24.91
N LEU A 445 17.20 -11.03 -24.05
CA LEU A 445 17.22 -12.23 -23.23
C LEU A 445 16.76 -13.45 -24.03
N SER A 446 17.62 -14.45 -24.14
CA SER A 446 17.37 -15.65 -24.96
C SER A 446 17.20 -16.95 -24.18
N ALA A 447 17.57 -16.98 -22.90
CA ALA A 447 17.54 -18.18 -22.08
C ALA A 447 16.88 -17.96 -20.71
N LEU A 448 16.22 -19.00 -20.22
CA LEU A 448 15.68 -19.12 -18.87
C LEU A 448 16.63 -19.98 -18.00
N PRO A 449 16.41 -20.09 -16.67
CA PRO A 449 17.28 -20.88 -15.81
C PRO A 449 17.33 -22.35 -16.24
N ASN A 450 18.50 -22.99 -16.08
CA ASN A 450 18.65 -24.41 -16.40
C ASN A 450 17.68 -25.29 -15.59
N SER A 451 17.38 -26.49 -16.09
CA SER A 451 16.44 -27.43 -15.45
C SER A 451 16.86 -27.82 -14.02
N GLU A 452 18.15 -27.89 -13.73
CA GLU A 452 18.69 -28.12 -12.39
C GLU A 452 18.26 -27.03 -11.40
N PHE A 453 18.27 -25.77 -11.82
CA PHE A 453 17.90 -24.64 -10.98
C PHE A 453 16.40 -24.30 -11.02
N SER A 454 15.69 -24.79 -12.02
CA SER A 454 14.25 -24.57 -12.19
C SER A 454 13.37 -25.46 -11.32
N GLN A 455 13.96 -26.36 -10.51
CA GLN A 455 13.23 -27.26 -9.62
C GLN A 455 12.43 -26.55 -8.52
N ARG A 456 12.71 -25.27 -8.24
CA ARG A 456 11.96 -24.47 -7.26
C ARG A 456 10.95 -23.51 -7.87
N LEU A 457 10.96 -23.35 -9.18
CA LEU A 457 10.17 -22.34 -9.88
C LEU A 457 8.68 -22.67 -9.78
N GLN A 458 7.91 -21.83 -9.10
CA GLN A 458 6.46 -21.99 -8.92
C GLN A 458 5.64 -21.07 -9.82
N LEU A 459 6.18 -19.90 -10.17
CA LEU A 459 5.53 -18.90 -11.01
C LEU A 459 6.50 -18.35 -12.06
N LEU A 460 6.11 -18.44 -13.32
CA LEU A 460 6.79 -17.83 -14.47
C LEU A 460 5.85 -16.84 -15.15
N ALA A 461 6.25 -15.57 -15.27
CA ALA A 461 5.54 -14.57 -16.05
C ALA A 461 6.47 -13.95 -17.10
N LEU A 462 6.04 -13.99 -18.36
CA LEU A 462 6.73 -13.42 -19.51
C LEU A 462 5.79 -12.41 -20.19
N GLU A 463 6.19 -11.14 -20.27
CA GLU A 463 5.41 -10.08 -20.91
C GLU A 463 6.21 -9.26 -21.93
N GLY A 464 5.75 -9.18 -23.17
CA GLY A 464 6.42 -8.32 -24.16
C GLY A 464 7.80 -8.83 -24.55
N CYS A 465 7.99 -10.15 -24.60
CA CYS A 465 9.24 -10.77 -25.04
C CYS A 465 9.23 -10.95 -26.58
N PRO A 466 10.33 -10.61 -27.29
CA PRO A 466 10.39 -10.74 -28.74
C PRO A 466 10.52 -12.21 -29.19
N ASP A 467 9.95 -12.50 -30.36
CA ASP A 467 10.11 -13.73 -31.15
C ASP A 467 9.77 -15.06 -30.45
N GLY A 468 9.07 -14.98 -29.30
CA GLY A 468 8.75 -16.13 -28.48
C GLY A 468 9.98 -16.92 -27.98
N THR A 469 11.19 -16.37 -28.08
CA THR A 469 12.45 -17.07 -27.77
C THR A 469 12.43 -17.66 -26.35
N LEU A 470 12.05 -16.85 -25.36
CA LEU A 470 11.94 -17.30 -23.97
C LEU A 470 10.83 -18.33 -23.76
N VAL A 471 9.75 -18.26 -24.54
CA VAL A 471 8.66 -19.25 -24.50
C VAL A 471 9.12 -20.61 -25.01
N ARG A 472 10.04 -20.62 -25.99
CA ARG A 472 10.71 -21.84 -26.51
C ARG A 472 11.79 -22.36 -25.57
N ALA A 473 12.37 -21.49 -24.75
CA ALA A 473 13.41 -21.83 -23.77
C ALA A 473 12.87 -22.23 -22.39
N ILE A 474 11.55 -22.44 -22.23
CA ILE A 474 10.96 -22.85 -20.95
C ILE A 474 11.56 -24.21 -20.53
N PRO A 475 12.18 -24.32 -19.34
CA PRO A 475 12.88 -25.53 -18.91
C PRO A 475 11.91 -26.61 -18.43
N GLU A 476 12.38 -27.87 -18.42
CA GLU A 476 11.66 -28.95 -17.74
C GLU A 476 11.59 -28.67 -16.23
N THR A 477 10.38 -28.64 -15.67
CA THR A 477 10.17 -28.42 -14.24
C THR A 477 8.87 -29.09 -13.77
N ARG A 478 8.94 -29.69 -12.58
CA ARG A 478 7.78 -30.32 -11.92
C ARG A 478 7.10 -29.41 -10.89
N SER A 479 7.71 -28.27 -10.58
CA SER A 479 7.25 -27.38 -9.50
C SER A 479 6.48 -26.16 -9.99
N LEU A 480 6.51 -25.88 -11.30
CA LEU A 480 5.83 -24.73 -11.89
C LEU A 480 4.32 -24.91 -11.78
N ASN A 481 3.66 -24.04 -11.00
CA ASN A 481 2.21 -24.07 -10.79
C ASN A 481 1.47 -23.06 -11.67
N PHE A 482 2.09 -21.89 -11.91
CA PHE A 482 1.47 -20.76 -12.58
C PHE A 482 2.36 -20.26 -13.72
N MET A 483 1.78 -20.16 -14.93
CA MET A 483 2.45 -19.58 -16.08
C MET A 483 1.60 -18.45 -16.68
N ILE A 484 2.23 -17.30 -16.92
CA ILE A 484 1.60 -16.13 -17.53
C ILE A 484 2.42 -15.73 -18.76
N LEU A 485 1.78 -15.73 -19.92
CA LEU A 485 2.34 -15.29 -21.19
C LEU A 485 1.51 -14.11 -21.68
N SER A 486 2.14 -12.95 -21.83
CA SER A 486 1.45 -11.71 -22.19
C SER A 486 2.19 -10.99 -23.32
N LYS A 487 1.47 -10.46 -24.32
CA LYS A 487 2.04 -9.61 -25.39
C LYS A 487 3.27 -10.24 -26.06
N ILE A 488 3.27 -11.55 -26.27
CA ILE A 488 4.39 -12.21 -26.95
C ILE A 488 4.28 -11.94 -28.45
N SER A 489 5.32 -11.33 -29.02
CA SER A 489 5.36 -10.93 -30.44
C SER A 489 5.97 -12.03 -31.30
N ASN A 490 5.58 -12.10 -32.59
CA ASN A 490 6.14 -13.04 -33.58
C ASN A 490 6.08 -14.52 -33.14
N LEU A 491 5.06 -14.87 -32.35
CA LEU A 491 4.76 -16.24 -31.95
C LEU A 491 3.41 -16.64 -32.55
N ASP A 492 3.46 -17.34 -33.68
CA ASP A 492 2.31 -17.88 -34.40
C ASP A 492 1.67 -19.07 -33.67
N SER A 493 2.50 -19.89 -33.03
CA SER A 493 2.11 -21.10 -32.30
C SER A 493 3.07 -21.39 -31.14
N PHE A 494 2.54 -21.96 -30.06
CA PHE A 494 3.38 -22.37 -28.93
C PHE A 494 4.23 -23.60 -29.28
N PRO A 495 5.50 -23.64 -28.80
CA PRO A 495 6.37 -24.80 -28.96
C PRO A 495 5.83 -25.98 -28.15
N ARG A 496 6.32 -27.18 -28.46
CA ARG A 496 6.16 -28.32 -27.55
C ARG A 496 6.94 -28.06 -26.27
N TRP A 497 6.22 -27.70 -25.20
CA TRP A 497 6.83 -27.53 -23.90
C TRP A 497 7.37 -28.86 -23.36
N PRO A 498 8.44 -28.81 -22.56
CA PRO A 498 8.91 -29.99 -21.84
C PRO A 498 7.84 -30.46 -20.84
N ASN A 499 8.11 -31.55 -20.14
CA ASN A 499 7.15 -32.18 -19.24
C ASN A 499 6.81 -31.29 -18.00
N LEU A 500 5.85 -30.37 -18.14
CA LEU A 500 5.41 -29.42 -17.10
C LEU A 500 4.33 -30.02 -16.19
N LEU A 501 4.63 -31.15 -15.56
CA LEU A 501 3.67 -31.95 -14.77
C LEU A 501 3.03 -31.20 -13.60
N GLY A 502 3.63 -30.10 -13.12
CA GLY A 502 3.11 -29.32 -11.99
C GLY A 502 2.14 -28.21 -12.38
N LEU A 503 2.00 -27.90 -13.68
CA LEU A 503 1.33 -26.67 -14.12
C LEU A 503 -0.17 -26.74 -13.85
N LYS A 504 -0.67 -25.84 -12.99
CA LYS A 504 -2.08 -25.79 -12.58
C LYS A 504 -2.87 -24.71 -13.32
N ALA A 505 -2.24 -23.60 -13.66
CA ALA A 505 -2.89 -22.49 -14.35
C ALA A 505 -2.00 -21.86 -15.42
N LEU A 506 -2.57 -21.68 -16.61
CA LEU A 506 -1.94 -21.05 -17.76
C LEU A 506 -2.78 -19.85 -18.21
N TYR A 507 -2.16 -18.68 -18.23
CA TYR A 507 -2.76 -17.43 -18.69
C TYR A 507 -2.04 -16.96 -19.95
N ILE A 508 -2.79 -16.78 -21.04
CA ILE A 508 -2.31 -16.26 -22.33
C ILE A 508 -3.08 -14.96 -22.58
N ARG A 509 -2.35 -13.85 -22.77
CA ARG A 509 -2.94 -12.52 -22.86
C ARG A 509 -2.33 -11.69 -23.97
N ASP A 510 -3.14 -10.99 -24.74
CA ASP A 510 -2.70 -9.98 -25.71
C ASP A 510 -1.64 -10.47 -26.72
N CYS A 511 -1.55 -11.79 -26.99
CA CYS A 511 -0.63 -12.36 -27.96
C CYS A 511 -1.22 -12.17 -29.38
N LYS A 512 -0.87 -11.05 -30.02
CA LYS A 512 -1.50 -10.58 -31.26
C LYS A 512 -1.16 -11.40 -32.50
N ASP A 513 -0.04 -12.12 -32.49
CA ASP A 513 0.42 -12.93 -33.61
C ASP A 513 0.01 -14.40 -33.51
N LEU A 514 -0.56 -14.80 -32.37
CA LEU A 514 -0.92 -16.19 -32.08
C LEU A 514 -2.10 -16.63 -32.95
N VAL A 515 -1.82 -17.56 -33.86
CA VAL A 515 -2.80 -18.17 -34.78
C VAL A 515 -3.30 -19.50 -34.22
N SER A 516 -2.43 -20.27 -33.56
CA SER A 516 -2.74 -21.58 -32.96
C SER A 516 -2.13 -21.70 -31.56
N LEU A 517 -2.77 -22.49 -30.69
CA LEU A 517 -2.28 -22.75 -29.32
C LEU A 517 -1.26 -23.90 -29.23
N SER A 518 -1.04 -24.65 -30.30
CA SER A 518 0.02 -25.68 -30.35
C SER A 518 0.41 -26.04 -31.77
N GLY A 519 1.71 -26.16 -32.04
CA GLY A 519 2.22 -26.72 -33.30
C GLY A 519 2.37 -28.26 -33.32
N GLU A 520 2.43 -28.93 -32.15
CA GLU A 520 2.72 -30.37 -31.99
C GLU A 520 2.25 -30.93 -30.61
N GLY A 521 0.96 -30.88 -30.27
CA GLY A 521 0.44 -31.52 -29.04
C GLY A 521 0.87 -30.94 -27.70
N ALA A 522 1.43 -29.73 -27.71
CA ALA A 522 2.03 -29.09 -26.55
C ALA A 522 1.10 -29.04 -25.33
N LEU A 523 -0.17 -28.67 -25.55
CA LEU A 523 -1.10 -28.46 -24.44
C LEU A 523 -1.59 -29.77 -23.82
N GLN A 524 -1.87 -30.82 -24.60
CA GLN A 524 -2.39 -32.10 -24.09
C GLN A 524 -1.45 -32.75 -23.05
N SER A 525 -0.14 -32.49 -23.17
CA SER A 525 0.87 -32.99 -22.21
C SER A 525 0.74 -32.41 -20.79
N LEU A 526 -0.01 -31.33 -20.60
CA LEU A 526 -0.16 -30.62 -19.32
C LEU A 526 -1.20 -31.29 -18.41
N THR A 527 -0.88 -32.48 -17.92
CA THR A 527 -1.81 -33.38 -17.18
C THR A 527 -2.34 -32.87 -15.84
N SER A 528 -1.79 -31.78 -15.29
CA SER A 528 -2.23 -31.15 -14.04
C SER A 528 -2.95 -29.81 -14.24
N LEU A 529 -3.14 -29.37 -15.49
CA LEU A 529 -3.70 -28.06 -15.79
C LEU A 529 -5.17 -28.01 -15.39
N ASN A 530 -5.52 -27.12 -14.47
CA ASN A 530 -6.90 -26.92 -13.98
C ASN A 530 -7.54 -25.68 -14.60
N LEU A 531 -6.75 -24.64 -14.92
CA LEU A 531 -7.24 -23.39 -15.47
C LEU A 531 -6.47 -23.01 -16.73
N LEU A 532 -7.20 -22.70 -17.80
CA LEU A 532 -6.68 -22.14 -19.03
C LEU A 532 -7.46 -20.85 -19.35
N SER A 533 -6.76 -19.72 -19.38
CA SER A 533 -7.34 -18.43 -19.73
C SER A 533 -6.64 -17.86 -20.95
N ILE A 534 -7.41 -17.56 -21.99
CA ILE A 534 -6.95 -16.96 -23.24
C ILE A 534 -7.72 -15.65 -23.42
N ARG A 535 -7.02 -14.52 -23.39
CA ARG A 535 -7.65 -13.20 -23.51
C ARG A 535 -6.94 -12.35 -24.56
N GLY A 536 -7.69 -11.68 -25.43
CA GLY A 536 -7.12 -10.69 -26.36
C GLY A 536 -6.18 -11.28 -27.42
N CYS A 537 -6.49 -12.47 -27.96
CA CYS A 537 -5.72 -13.11 -29.03
C CYS A 537 -6.48 -12.99 -30.37
N PRO A 538 -6.33 -11.87 -31.11
CA PRO A 538 -7.18 -11.54 -32.25
C PRO A 538 -6.96 -12.42 -33.49
N LYS A 539 -5.82 -13.10 -33.65
CA LYS A 539 -5.55 -13.98 -34.81
C LYS A 539 -5.86 -15.46 -34.54
N LEU A 540 -6.22 -15.82 -33.31
CA LEU A 540 -6.51 -17.20 -32.94
C LEU A 540 -7.77 -17.67 -33.66
N GLU A 541 -7.65 -18.64 -34.56
CA GLU A 541 -8.78 -19.09 -35.40
C GLU A 541 -9.53 -20.29 -34.81
N THR A 542 -8.80 -21.20 -34.17
CA THR A 542 -9.36 -22.42 -33.58
C THR A 542 -8.56 -22.89 -32.36
N LEU A 543 -9.21 -23.66 -31.49
CA LEU A 543 -8.55 -24.47 -30.47
C LEU A 543 -7.81 -25.66 -31.13
N PRO A 544 -6.79 -26.25 -30.46
CA PRO A 544 -5.93 -27.26 -31.08
C PRO A 544 -6.67 -28.55 -31.42
N ASP A 545 -6.38 -29.09 -32.61
CA ASP A 545 -7.00 -30.32 -33.14
C ASP A 545 -6.71 -31.55 -32.27
N GLU A 546 -5.55 -31.57 -31.62
CA GLU A 546 -5.10 -32.66 -30.74
C GLU A 546 -5.83 -32.69 -29.38
N GLY A 547 -6.66 -31.69 -29.09
CA GLY A 547 -7.43 -31.58 -27.85
C GLY A 547 -6.78 -30.74 -26.75
N LEU A 548 -7.56 -30.43 -25.72
CA LEU A 548 -7.12 -29.76 -24.49
C LEU A 548 -6.88 -30.79 -23.35
N PRO A 549 -6.17 -30.43 -22.27
CA PRO A 549 -5.95 -31.33 -21.13
C PRO A 549 -7.24 -31.79 -20.45
N THR A 550 -7.41 -33.09 -20.26
CA THR A 550 -8.61 -33.66 -19.60
C THR A 550 -8.73 -33.32 -18.12
N SER A 551 -7.65 -32.82 -17.50
CA SER A 551 -7.63 -32.30 -16.12
C SER A 551 -8.26 -30.91 -15.96
N LEU A 552 -8.54 -30.22 -17.08
CA LEU A 552 -9.01 -28.84 -17.09
C LEU A 552 -10.37 -28.72 -16.40
N LYS A 553 -10.48 -27.79 -15.45
CA LYS A 553 -11.70 -27.50 -14.68
C LYS A 553 -12.36 -26.20 -15.11
N CYS A 554 -11.54 -25.23 -15.52
CA CYS A 554 -11.99 -23.91 -15.93
C CYS A 554 -11.33 -23.50 -17.26
N LEU A 555 -12.15 -23.15 -18.24
CA LEU A 555 -11.72 -22.61 -19.53
C LEU A 555 -12.30 -21.20 -19.71
N ILE A 556 -11.44 -20.23 -19.99
CA ILE A 556 -11.83 -18.83 -20.20
C ILE A 556 -11.28 -18.38 -21.55
N ILE A 557 -12.16 -17.90 -22.43
CA ILE A 557 -11.81 -17.35 -23.74
C ILE A 557 -12.48 -15.98 -23.87
N VAL A 558 -11.69 -14.91 -23.95
CA VAL A 558 -12.20 -13.52 -23.98
C VAL A 558 -11.56 -12.75 -25.12
N SER A 559 -12.34 -11.96 -25.86
CA SER A 559 -11.85 -11.03 -26.89
C SER A 559 -10.95 -11.68 -27.94
N CYS A 560 -11.33 -12.87 -28.43
CA CYS A 560 -10.63 -13.59 -29.50
C CYS A 560 -11.39 -13.41 -30.82
N SER A 561 -11.16 -12.28 -31.49
CA SER A 561 -12.02 -11.81 -32.58
C SER A 561 -12.03 -12.68 -33.85
N SER A 562 -10.96 -13.44 -34.13
CA SER A 562 -10.91 -14.35 -35.29
C SER A 562 -11.31 -15.79 -34.98
N LEU A 563 -11.73 -16.09 -33.74
CA LEU A 563 -12.06 -17.45 -33.34
C LEU A 563 -13.34 -17.92 -34.03
N LYS A 564 -13.21 -18.86 -34.98
CA LYS A 564 -14.32 -19.39 -35.79
C LYS A 564 -14.93 -20.66 -35.19
N SER A 565 -14.10 -21.48 -34.56
CA SER A 565 -14.50 -22.78 -34.00
C SER A 565 -13.75 -23.12 -32.73
N LEU A 566 -14.34 -23.96 -31.87
CA LEU A 566 -13.73 -24.45 -30.62
C LEU A 566 -12.98 -25.78 -30.81
N GLY A 567 -12.46 -26.02 -32.01
CA GLY A 567 -11.76 -27.25 -32.38
C GLY A 567 -12.65 -28.31 -33.06
N PRO A 568 -12.04 -29.40 -33.56
CA PRO A 568 -12.72 -30.48 -34.26
C PRO A 568 -13.58 -31.35 -33.32
N ARG A 569 -14.17 -32.41 -33.90
CA ARG A 569 -14.95 -33.41 -33.17
C ARG A 569 -14.16 -33.98 -31.98
N GLY A 570 -14.82 -34.12 -30.84
CA GLY A 570 -14.23 -34.65 -29.60
C GLY A 570 -13.37 -33.69 -28.75
N THR A 571 -12.98 -32.51 -29.25
CA THR A 571 -12.05 -31.59 -28.54
C THR A 571 -12.54 -31.17 -27.16
N LEU A 572 -13.81 -30.78 -27.02
CA LEU A 572 -14.38 -30.36 -25.73
C LEU A 572 -15.06 -31.49 -24.96
N LYS A 573 -15.70 -32.43 -25.66
CA LYS A 573 -16.42 -33.55 -25.03
C LYS A 573 -15.51 -34.44 -24.17
N SER A 574 -14.24 -34.56 -24.55
CA SER A 574 -13.25 -35.34 -23.79
C SER A 574 -12.86 -34.73 -22.43
N LEU A 575 -13.22 -33.46 -22.17
CA LEU A 575 -12.85 -32.71 -20.97
C LEU A 575 -13.77 -33.02 -19.78
N ASN A 576 -13.76 -34.28 -19.32
CA ASN A 576 -14.65 -34.76 -18.25
C ASN A 576 -14.50 -34.04 -16.90
N SER A 577 -13.40 -33.30 -16.68
CA SER A 577 -13.16 -32.53 -15.45
C SER A 577 -13.67 -31.09 -15.54
N LEU A 578 -14.10 -30.62 -16.72
CA LEU A 578 -14.46 -29.23 -16.97
C LEU A 578 -15.77 -28.90 -16.26
N LYS A 579 -15.74 -27.88 -15.40
CA LYS A 579 -16.89 -27.39 -14.63
C LYS A 579 -17.33 -26.02 -15.08
N ASP A 580 -16.37 -25.16 -15.42
CA ASP A 580 -16.62 -23.76 -15.75
C ASP A 580 -16.11 -23.43 -17.14
N PHE A 581 -16.99 -22.87 -17.97
CA PHE A 581 -16.63 -22.41 -19.31
C PHE A 581 -17.16 -21.00 -19.56
N TYR A 582 -16.24 -20.06 -19.78
CA TYR A 582 -16.55 -18.66 -20.05
C TYR A 582 -16.09 -18.29 -21.47
N ILE A 583 -17.02 -17.76 -22.27
CA ILE A 583 -16.76 -17.22 -23.60
C ILE A 583 -17.29 -15.80 -23.64
N GLU A 584 -16.41 -14.83 -23.86
CA GLU A 584 -16.78 -13.43 -23.98
C GLU A 584 -16.17 -12.78 -25.22
N ASP A 585 -16.93 -11.93 -25.92
CA ASP A 585 -16.43 -11.08 -27.01
C ASP A 585 -15.71 -11.88 -28.13
N CYS A 586 -16.33 -12.98 -28.56
CA CYS A 586 -15.87 -13.82 -29.67
C CYS A 586 -16.87 -13.77 -30.85
N PRO A 587 -16.84 -12.69 -31.65
CA PRO A 587 -17.90 -12.39 -32.63
C PRO A 587 -18.02 -13.35 -33.81
N LEU A 588 -16.94 -14.06 -34.18
CA LEU A 588 -16.93 -14.99 -35.32
C LEU A 588 -17.24 -16.44 -34.93
N LEU A 589 -17.41 -16.74 -33.65
CA LEU A 589 -17.66 -18.10 -33.18
C LEU A 589 -19.10 -18.52 -33.49
N GLN A 590 -19.28 -19.54 -34.33
CA GLN A 590 -20.59 -19.91 -34.88
C GLN A 590 -21.31 -21.02 -34.11
N SER A 591 -20.58 -22.04 -33.65
CA SER A 591 -21.18 -23.25 -33.05
C SER A 591 -20.22 -23.93 -32.08
N PHE A 592 -20.77 -24.78 -31.21
CA PHE A 592 -19.99 -25.75 -30.45
C PHE A 592 -19.55 -26.92 -31.34
N PRO A 593 -18.56 -27.73 -30.90
CA PRO A 593 -18.21 -28.98 -31.58
C PRO A 593 -19.43 -29.88 -31.78
N GLU A 594 -19.41 -30.71 -32.84
CA GLU A 594 -20.56 -31.53 -33.23
C GLU A 594 -20.97 -32.54 -32.14
N ASP A 595 -19.99 -33.12 -31.43
CA ASP A 595 -20.26 -34.11 -30.37
C ASP A 595 -20.79 -33.49 -29.06
N GLY A 596 -20.87 -32.16 -28.97
CA GLY A 596 -21.36 -31.41 -27.81
C GLY A 596 -20.28 -30.98 -26.82
N LEU A 597 -20.74 -30.43 -25.70
CA LEU A 597 -19.94 -30.02 -24.54
C LEU A 597 -19.75 -31.20 -23.55
N PRO A 598 -18.78 -31.14 -22.63
CA PRO A 598 -18.57 -32.20 -21.64
C PRO A 598 -19.75 -32.34 -20.66
N GLU A 599 -20.07 -33.57 -20.26
CA GLU A 599 -21.27 -33.91 -19.46
C GLU A 599 -21.24 -33.35 -18.03
N ASN A 600 -20.07 -33.08 -17.47
CA ASN A 600 -19.91 -32.59 -16.09
C ASN A 600 -19.87 -31.06 -15.98
N LEU A 601 -20.17 -30.34 -17.07
CA LEU A 601 -20.14 -28.88 -17.11
C LEU A 601 -21.23 -28.31 -16.19
N GLN A 602 -20.84 -27.46 -15.25
CA GLN A 602 -21.73 -26.89 -14.23
C GLN A 602 -22.15 -25.46 -14.59
N HIS A 603 -21.19 -24.67 -15.08
CA HIS A 603 -21.33 -23.25 -15.36
C HIS A 603 -20.90 -22.95 -16.80
N LEU A 604 -21.79 -22.35 -17.59
CA LEU A 604 -21.51 -21.86 -18.94
C LEU A 604 -21.95 -20.40 -19.08
N VAL A 605 -21.00 -19.52 -19.39
CA VAL A 605 -21.24 -18.10 -19.65
C VAL A 605 -20.88 -17.76 -21.09
N ILE A 606 -21.82 -17.19 -21.83
CA ILE A 606 -21.64 -16.71 -23.20
C ILE A 606 -22.05 -15.23 -23.24
N GLN A 607 -21.09 -14.34 -23.44
CA GLN A 607 -21.32 -12.89 -23.50
C GLN A 607 -20.71 -12.29 -24.77
N ASN A 608 -21.41 -11.34 -25.38
CA ASN A 608 -21.00 -10.64 -26.60
C ASN A 608 -20.54 -11.57 -27.74
N CYS A 609 -21.21 -12.72 -27.91
CA CYS A 609 -20.90 -13.71 -28.95
C CYS A 609 -22.07 -13.88 -29.95
N PRO A 610 -22.36 -12.87 -30.79
CA PRO A 610 -23.62 -12.77 -31.54
C PRO A 610 -23.95 -13.97 -32.42
N LEU A 611 -22.96 -14.59 -33.09
CA LEU A 611 -23.22 -15.74 -33.97
C LEU A 611 -23.57 -17.00 -33.16
N LEU A 612 -22.85 -17.29 -32.09
CA LEU A 612 -23.13 -18.41 -31.19
C LEU A 612 -24.45 -18.22 -30.43
N THR A 613 -24.66 -17.02 -29.85
CA THR A 613 -25.89 -16.66 -29.12
C THR A 613 -27.14 -16.81 -30.00
N GLN A 614 -27.06 -16.53 -31.31
CA GLN A 614 -28.17 -16.77 -32.24
C GLN A 614 -28.53 -18.25 -32.40
N GLN A 615 -27.54 -19.14 -32.33
CA GLN A 615 -27.75 -20.59 -32.44
C GLN A 615 -28.17 -21.25 -31.12
N CYS A 616 -28.06 -20.53 -30.00
CA CYS A 616 -28.35 -21.02 -28.63
C CYS A 616 -29.72 -20.54 -28.10
N ARG A 617 -30.67 -20.20 -28.97
CA ARG A 617 -31.98 -19.67 -28.56
C ARG A 617 -32.88 -20.76 -27.96
N ASP A 618 -33.41 -20.51 -26.77
CA ASP A 618 -34.59 -21.21 -26.25
C ASP A 618 -35.86 -20.64 -26.90
N GLY A 619 -36.76 -21.49 -27.43
CA GLY A 619 -38.02 -21.03 -28.03
C GLY A 619 -38.64 -21.94 -29.09
N GLU A 620 -39.66 -21.42 -29.79
CA GLU A 620 -40.50 -22.15 -30.75
C GLU A 620 -39.76 -22.74 -31.96
N ALA A 621 -38.57 -22.21 -32.25
CA ALA A 621 -37.58 -22.83 -33.12
C ALA A 621 -36.27 -22.88 -32.34
N GLU A 622 -36.08 -23.96 -31.56
CA GLU A 622 -34.83 -24.22 -30.83
C GLU A 622 -33.65 -24.05 -31.79
N GLY A 623 -32.70 -23.20 -31.42
CA GLY A 623 -31.49 -23.05 -32.20
C GLY A 623 -30.72 -24.38 -32.24
N PRO A 624 -29.97 -24.67 -33.32
CA PRO A 624 -29.32 -25.98 -33.49
C PRO A 624 -28.30 -26.32 -32.39
N GLU A 625 -27.83 -25.33 -31.63
CA GLU A 625 -26.89 -25.52 -30.52
C GLU A 625 -27.59 -25.64 -29.15
N TRP A 626 -28.87 -25.28 -29.04
CA TRP A 626 -29.64 -25.35 -27.79
C TRP A 626 -29.66 -26.75 -27.15
N PRO A 627 -29.85 -27.86 -27.90
CA PRO A 627 -29.83 -29.21 -27.34
C PRO A 627 -28.51 -29.59 -26.66
N LYS A 628 -27.40 -28.91 -26.99
CA LYS A 628 -26.06 -29.19 -26.44
C LYS A 628 -25.81 -28.51 -25.09
N ILE A 629 -26.63 -27.52 -24.71
CA ILE A 629 -26.39 -26.66 -23.53
C ILE A 629 -27.56 -26.59 -22.55
N LYS A 630 -28.77 -26.99 -22.97
CA LYS A 630 -30.00 -26.88 -22.18
C LYS A 630 -29.96 -27.57 -20.81
N ASP A 631 -29.13 -28.61 -20.67
CA ASP A 631 -29.04 -29.44 -19.46
C ASP A 631 -27.95 -28.94 -18.49
N ILE A 632 -27.28 -27.83 -18.80
CA ILE A 632 -26.25 -27.22 -17.94
C ILE A 632 -26.93 -26.48 -16.78
N PRO A 633 -26.56 -26.76 -15.50
CA PRO A 633 -27.23 -26.20 -14.32
C PRO A 633 -27.24 -24.67 -14.24
N ASP A 634 -26.11 -24.04 -14.55
CA ASP A 634 -25.94 -22.59 -14.48
C ASP A 634 -25.51 -22.05 -15.87
N LEU A 635 -26.51 -21.61 -16.63
CA LEU A 635 -26.36 -21.15 -18.01
C LEU A 635 -26.67 -19.65 -18.10
N GLU A 636 -25.65 -18.84 -18.36
CA GLU A 636 -25.79 -17.41 -18.64
C GLU A 636 -25.46 -17.12 -20.11
N ILE A 637 -26.45 -16.69 -20.89
CA ILE A 637 -26.26 -16.23 -22.26
C ILE A 637 -26.75 -14.79 -22.34
N ASP A 638 -25.89 -13.88 -22.82
CA ASP A 638 -26.16 -12.49 -23.22
C ASP A 638 -27.54 -12.01 -22.77
N PHE A 639 -27.65 -11.42 -21.56
CA PHE A 639 -28.92 -11.02 -20.93
C PHE A 639 -30.05 -10.84 -21.95
N ILE A 640 -30.83 -11.91 -22.18
CA ILE A 640 -31.91 -11.87 -23.16
C ILE A 640 -32.95 -10.94 -22.56
N CYS A 641 -32.88 -9.66 -22.89
CA CYS A 641 -33.95 -8.69 -22.69
C CYS A 641 -35.09 -9.01 -23.66
N ASN A 642 -35.71 -10.18 -23.51
CA ASN A 642 -36.99 -10.52 -24.12
C ASN A 642 -37.84 -11.28 -23.11
N ARG A 643 -38.42 -10.53 -22.18
CA ARG A 643 -39.82 -10.68 -21.74
C ARG A 643 -40.21 -9.42 -20.97
N SER A 644 -40.91 -8.53 -21.66
CA SER A 644 -41.74 -7.53 -21.01
C SER A 644 -42.83 -8.26 -20.20
N PRO A 645 -43.13 -7.88 -18.95
CA PRO A 645 -44.48 -7.99 -18.45
C PRO A 645 -45.26 -6.80 -19.03
N ILE A 646 -46.37 -7.11 -19.67
CA ILE A 646 -47.40 -6.13 -20.03
C ILE A 646 -47.77 -5.34 -18.77
N MET A 647 -47.39 -4.07 -18.70
CA MET A 647 -48.21 -3.05 -18.03
C MET A 647 -49.02 -2.34 -19.10
N PRO A 648 -50.35 -2.21 -18.97
CA PRO A 648 -51.13 -1.47 -19.94
C PRO A 648 -50.83 0.04 -19.85
N GLU A 649 -50.66 0.60 -21.04
CA GLU A 649 -50.21 1.94 -21.41
C GLU A 649 -50.81 3.12 -20.63
N LYS A 650 -50.02 4.19 -20.47
CA LYS A 650 -50.44 5.55 -20.90
C LYS A 650 -49.29 6.36 -21.51
N LYS A 651 -49.30 6.37 -22.85
CA LYS A 651 -49.11 7.46 -23.82
C LYS A 651 -48.06 8.58 -23.57
N LYS A 652 -47.05 8.56 -24.45
CA LYS A 652 -46.49 9.60 -25.37
C LYS A 652 -46.22 11.00 -24.78
N ALA A 653 -45.08 11.66 -25.03
CA ALA A 653 -44.38 11.84 -26.30
C ALA A 653 -42.92 12.31 -26.05
N SER A 654 -41.94 11.79 -26.79
CA SER A 654 -41.19 12.53 -27.83
C SER A 654 -40.82 13.96 -27.43
N TRP A 655 -39.55 14.20 -27.07
CA TRP A 655 -38.56 14.88 -27.93
C TRP A 655 -37.15 14.68 -27.36
N TYR A 656 -36.24 14.14 -28.14
CA TYR A 656 -34.83 14.50 -28.08
C TYR A 656 -34.35 14.69 -29.52
N ARG A 657 -33.83 15.88 -29.82
CA ARG A 657 -32.71 16.06 -30.74
C ARG A 657 -31.70 17.02 -30.09
N PRO A 658 -30.40 16.84 -30.39
CA PRO A 658 -29.29 17.13 -29.48
C PRO A 658 -28.76 18.56 -29.66
N LEU A 659 -28.02 19.09 -28.67
CA LEU A 659 -27.07 20.21 -28.86
C LEU A 659 -26.11 20.37 -27.67
N VAL A 660 -24.81 20.28 -27.98
CA VAL A 660 -23.62 21.04 -27.53
C VAL A 660 -23.73 21.97 -26.29
N GLY A 661 -22.77 21.86 -25.36
CA GLY A 661 -22.07 23.01 -24.75
C GLY A 661 -22.18 23.31 -23.24
N ARG A 662 -21.01 23.29 -22.56
CA ARG A 662 -20.55 24.04 -21.36
C ARG A 662 -21.34 24.04 -20.02
N GLY A 663 -20.64 23.60 -18.96
CA GLY A 663 -20.46 24.38 -17.71
C GLY A 663 -21.26 24.00 -16.46
N GLY A 664 -20.56 23.78 -15.34
CA GLY A 664 -20.95 24.31 -14.02
C GLY A 664 -21.63 23.42 -12.97
N LEU A 665 -20.81 22.96 -12.00
CA LEU A 665 -21.00 22.97 -10.54
C LEU A 665 -22.19 22.28 -9.81
N LYS A 666 -21.76 21.51 -8.79
CA LYS A 666 -22.30 21.31 -7.41
C LYS A 666 -23.50 20.37 -7.17
N GLY A 667 -23.28 19.41 -6.25
CA GLY A 667 -24.19 19.24 -5.11
C GLY A 667 -24.62 17.81 -4.68
N ARG A 668 -23.75 17.12 -3.94
CA ARG A 668 -23.98 16.42 -2.64
C ARG A 668 -25.14 15.39 -2.41
N LYS A 669 -24.73 14.32 -1.67
CA LYS A 669 -25.41 13.59 -0.56
C LYS A 669 -26.39 12.45 -0.94
N GLN A 670 -26.57 11.33 -0.20
CA GLN A 670 -25.97 10.67 0.99
C GLN A 670 -26.62 9.26 1.18
N MET A 671 -26.15 8.50 2.19
CA MET A 671 -26.74 7.31 2.91
C MET A 671 -26.16 5.92 2.57
N GLU A 672 -25.29 5.31 3.41
CA GLU A 672 -25.44 4.68 4.77
C GLU A 672 -26.01 3.24 4.69
N GLN A 673 -25.64 2.19 5.44
CA GLN A 673 -24.68 1.81 6.51
C GLN A 673 -24.75 0.25 6.70
N GLY A 674 -23.79 -0.39 7.40
CA GLY A 674 -24.03 -1.64 8.18
C GLY A 674 -22.98 -2.78 8.13
N GLU A 675 -22.07 -2.85 9.11
CA GLU A 675 -21.21 -4.02 9.50
C GLU A 675 -21.79 -4.76 10.73
N PRO A 676 -21.42 -6.04 10.97
CA PRO A 676 -20.46 -6.32 12.07
C PRO A 676 -19.47 -7.52 11.89
N SER A 677 -18.20 -7.24 12.22
CA SER A 677 -17.15 -7.93 13.03
C SER A 677 -16.94 -9.48 13.15
N GLY A 678 -15.64 -9.89 13.15
CA GLY A 678 -15.10 -11.04 13.93
C GLY A 678 -13.95 -11.87 13.30
N LEU A 679 -12.75 -11.87 13.92
CA LEU A 679 -11.45 -12.43 13.46
C LEU A 679 -11.32 -13.98 13.52
N ALA A 680 -10.70 -14.61 12.49
CA ALA A 680 -9.62 -15.62 12.60
C ALA A 680 -9.12 -16.20 11.23
N GLY A 681 -7.80 -16.13 10.97
CA GLY A 681 -7.01 -17.20 10.31
C GLY A 681 -6.87 -17.22 8.77
N CYS A 682 -5.64 -17.02 8.30
CA CYS A 682 -5.09 -17.01 6.92
C CYS A 682 -5.39 -18.19 5.96
N LYS A 683 -6.65 -18.57 5.76
CA LYS A 683 -7.07 -19.56 4.74
C LYS A 683 -8.13 -19.04 3.76
N LEU A 684 -8.68 -17.85 4.01
CA LEU A 684 -9.88 -17.30 3.37
C LEU A 684 -9.67 -16.46 2.09
N ILE A 685 -8.45 -16.02 1.75
CA ILE A 685 -8.25 -15.18 0.55
C ILE A 685 -8.39 -15.99 -0.75
N PHE A 686 -8.15 -17.30 -0.71
CA PHE A 686 -8.31 -18.18 -1.87
C PHE A 686 -9.78 -18.60 -2.06
N ASP A 687 -10.50 -18.88 -0.98
CA ASP A 687 -11.94 -19.20 -1.01
C ASP A 687 -12.82 -17.95 -1.25
N TRP A 688 -12.35 -16.75 -0.90
CA TRP A 688 -13.06 -15.49 -1.17
C TRP A 688 -13.13 -15.16 -2.66
N VAL A 689 -12.06 -15.43 -3.42
CA VAL A 689 -12.08 -15.26 -4.89
C VAL A 689 -13.06 -16.23 -5.54
N THR A 690 -13.26 -17.42 -4.96
CA THR A 690 -14.22 -18.42 -5.43
C THR A 690 -15.67 -18.05 -5.06
N GLN A 691 -15.92 -17.46 -3.89
CA GLN A 691 -17.26 -17.01 -3.48
C GLN A 691 -17.69 -15.64 -4.03
N VAL A 692 -16.76 -14.76 -4.40
CA VAL A 692 -17.08 -13.48 -5.07
C VAL A 692 -17.72 -13.69 -6.44
N LEU A 693 -17.52 -14.87 -7.05
CA LEU A 693 -18.21 -15.29 -8.27
C LEU A 693 -19.64 -15.80 -8.03
N GLU A 694 -20.08 -16.04 -6.78
CA GLU A 694 -21.40 -16.62 -6.48
C GLU A 694 -22.43 -15.65 -5.85
N GLN A 695 -22.10 -14.41 -5.44
CA GLN A 695 -23.14 -13.50 -4.90
C GLN A 695 -23.02 -12.02 -5.33
N ARG A 696 -24.03 -11.55 -6.07
CA ARG A 696 -24.28 -10.13 -6.39
C ARG A 696 -24.63 -9.33 -5.13
N ASN A 697 -23.71 -8.51 -4.60
CA ASN A 697 -24.11 -7.40 -3.72
C ASN A 697 -23.18 -6.16 -3.78
N ARG A 698 -23.78 -4.99 -4.01
CA ARG A 698 -23.14 -3.67 -4.24
C ARG A 698 -22.43 -3.09 -3.01
N GLN A 699 -22.70 -3.61 -1.80
CA GLN A 699 -22.14 -3.12 -0.53
C GLN A 699 -20.67 -3.52 -0.32
N ASN A 700 -20.22 -4.66 -0.86
CA ASN A 700 -18.83 -5.12 -0.71
C ASN A 700 -17.84 -4.34 -1.59
N TYR A 701 -18.33 -3.76 -2.70
CA TYR A 701 -17.57 -2.84 -3.55
C TYR A 701 -17.19 -1.54 -2.81
N MET A 702 -18.07 -1.05 -1.92
CA MET A 702 -17.82 0.16 -1.12
C MET A 702 -16.89 -0.12 0.07
N ARG A 703 -16.89 -1.35 0.63
CA ARG A 703 -15.87 -1.78 1.61
C ARG A 703 -14.49 -2.00 0.99
N LEU A 704 -14.43 -2.50 -0.25
CA LEU A 704 -13.18 -2.60 -0.99
C LEU A 704 -12.59 -1.20 -1.25
N LEU A 705 -13.42 -0.22 -1.62
CA LEU A 705 -13.03 1.17 -1.75
C LEU A 705 -12.55 1.80 -0.42
N SER A 706 -13.18 1.50 0.72
CA SER A 706 -12.73 2.01 2.02
C SER A 706 -11.44 1.34 2.53
N MET A 707 -11.25 0.05 2.25
CA MET A 707 -10.00 -0.68 2.55
C MET A 707 -8.84 -0.25 1.66
N LEU A 708 -9.09 0.04 0.38
CA LEU A 708 -8.12 0.66 -0.54
C LEU A 708 -7.78 2.10 -0.12
N GLN A 709 -8.75 2.83 0.44
CA GLN A 709 -8.56 4.19 0.97
C GLN A 709 -7.80 4.21 2.31
N ALA A 710 -7.91 3.15 3.13
CA ALA A 710 -7.08 2.95 4.32
C ALA A 710 -5.65 2.49 3.98
N ALA A 711 -5.46 1.70 2.91
CA ALA A 711 -4.14 1.32 2.40
C ALA A 711 -3.38 2.51 1.78
N LEU A 712 -4.09 3.51 1.25
CA LEU A 712 -3.52 4.77 0.76
C LEU A 712 -2.92 5.67 1.85
N LEU A 713 -3.20 5.42 3.14
CA LEU A 713 -2.76 6.26 4.26
C LEU A 713 -1.52 5.70 5.00
N ASN A 714 -1.21 4.40 4.86
CA ASN A 714 -0.08 3.75 5.53
C ASN A 714 1.06 3.43 4.55
N ASN A 715 1.76 4.47 4.05
CA ASN A 715 3.12 4.47 3.49
C ASN A 715 3.64 3.21 2.73
N ASN A 716 2.75 2.50 2.03
CA ASN A 716 3.10 1.46 1.08
C ASN A 716 3.09 2.07 -0.33
N PRO A 717 4.09 1.75 -1.18
CA PRO A 717 4.26 2.45 -2.44
C PRO A 717 3.07 2.15 -3.37
N PHE A 718 2.53 3.23 -3.94
CA PHE A 718 1.43 3.36 -4.92
C PHE A 718 1.40 2.33 -6.08
N GLU A 719 2.42 1.49 -6.23
CA GLU A 719 2.56 0.45 -7.26
C GLU A 719 2.14 -0.96 -6.78
N GLU A 720 2.09 -1.23 -5.47
CA GLU A 720 1.50 -2.48 -4.95
C GLU A 720 -0.03 -2.45 -5.03
N LEU A 721 -0.65 -1.26 -4.95
CA LEU A 721 -2.08 -1.10 -5.23
C LEU A 721 -2.38 -1.36 -6.72
N GLN A 722 -1.52 -0.91 -7.65
CA GLN A 722 -1.64 -1.27 -9.08
C GLN A 722 -1.44 -2.77 -9.31
N PHE A 723 -0.65 -3.46 -8.48
CA PHE A 723 -0.47 -4.91 -8.55
C PHE A 723 -1.69 -5.68 -8.01
N TYR A 724 -2.31 -5.25 -6.90
CA TYR A 724 -3.56 -5.84 -6.42
C TYR A 724 -4.77 -5.46 -7.27
N THR A 725 -4.81 -4.25 -7.85
CA THR A 725 -5.82 -3.92 -8.89
C THR A 725 -5.53 -4.60 -10.21
N PHE A 726 -4.28 -4.86 -10.59
CA PHE A 726 -3.96 -5.70 -11.75
C PHE A 726 -4.34 -7.15 -11.49
N MET A 727 -4.04 -7.72 -10.32
CA MET A 727 -4.49 -9.06 -9.93
C MET A 727 -6.02 -9.13 -9.78
N LEU A 728 -6.70 -8.13 -9.22
CA LEU A 728 -8.15 -8.05 -9.21
C LEU A 728 -8.74 -7.85 -10.62
N TRP A 729 -8.05 -7.15 -11.52
CA TRP A 729 -8.43 -7.01 -12.94
C TRP A 729 -7.98 -8.20 -13.81
N CYS A 730 -7.16 -9.10 -13.27
CA CYS A 730 -6.86 -10.41 -13.86
C CYS A 730 -7.86 -11.49 -13.40
N VAL A 731 -8.58 -11.23 -12.30
CA VAL A 731 -9.54 -12.13 -11.65
C VAL A 731 -10.98 -11.75 -11.98
N VAL A 732 -11.30 -10.45 -12.03
CA VAL A 732 -12.45 -9.89 -12.75
C VAL A 732 -12.13 -9.93 -14.25
#